data_AF-U4L2I7-F1
#
_entry.id   AF-U4L2I7-F1
#
_cell.length_a   1.000
_cell.length_b   1.000
_cell.length_c   1.000
_cell.angle_alpha   90.00
_cell.angle_beta   90.00
_cell.angle_gamma   90.00
#
_symmetry.space_group_name_H-M   'P 1'
#
loop_
_entity.id
_entity.type
_entity.pdbx_description
1 polymer ?
#
loop_
_entity_poly.entity_id
_entity_poly.type
_entity_poly.pdbx_seq_one_letter_code
_entity_poly.pdbx_strand_id
1 'polypeptide(L)'
;MKFTSIVALATSTTVTLLSVSVEAQSPVQGFTPVTGAHFGNVVRRMPVNEMADTRPDIYNMFILALTGMQYSKSETDSLSYYQISGIHGVPFIPWQETSVSSQDPSRGYCTHNSPLFATWHRPYLALMEQRLAKHAEFEASKFTGPEAARWRSAARNVRLPYWDWAASDLQSRQPRQLTDSTVSVRRAGPGGAPETVTIANPLREYRFTNSNLRAQYFRNQFQAATTTRRQPPSSALTSSNMGAVDTSMFRDYSSRRSQVFNLFTIPTFNEFSNTQRSANGTPNSWNSVESIHNIIHVNAGGQWGHMTAVAYSAFDPIFWLHHCNVDRLIAMYQAVYPDRGITPQPASGTFHRRVTQGSMDDLTTPLAPFRHANGNYFTSGDVVGVQSIWDLGYAYTEVPASYRGDPEGLSAFTSSRINALYAPSQTAAQKRSLGTKRSRREWVCHVTFDATEIEGSAEVQVYFDNKDAKKEPVKEQAHYGYGNSTMTNATLPAVDAHGHYVGACASFQDATTKHMMKMDITGAVFLSDALLEAGCESLDAQHVVPFLKKNLKYVVMKGGYEEVPLEKVTTLKVGISSSEVTFPAETTKLPIFGDFETHLDVTEKMLRGFTQIDLPLINSKPAEIVKEVIGAIGGIADGLVGGLLGGHKDKAQEVAPAAGQPETSYGPVAGAGKPADTYAPKPEAPKEVKAEEKPAPAPSAAPEASYGAAPAPVAPAAPAPKPEEKPAEQSPAPVAPVAEQPAPSSPVADKPAAPAATPCSTEVNNQSTTIHVTSYTTVCPDACTGTATPTVMPVAQY
;
A
#
# COMPACT_ATOMS: atom_id res chain seq x y z
N MET A 1 -49.77 64.54 -42.56
CA MET A 1 -49.32 63.31 -41.86
C MET A 1 -47.83 63.55 -41.54
N LYS A 2 -47.33 64.04 -40.38
CA LYS A 2 -47.52 63.72 -38.94
C LYS A 2 -47.23 62.22 -38.68
N PHE A 3 -46.27 61.70 -37.89
CA PHE A 3 -45.33 62.11 -36.80
C PHE A 3 -44.12 61.09 -36.86
N THR A 4 -42.84 61.46 -36.73
CA THR A 4 -41.99 61.60 -35.51
C THR A 4 -41.31 60.31 -34.99
N SER A 5 -39.99 60.40 -34.77
CA SER A 5 -39.07 59.41 -34.18
C SER A 5 -39.40 59.01 -32.74
N ILE A 6 -39.06 57.78 -32.34
CA ILE A 6 -38.93 57.35 -30.93
C ILE A 6 -37.61 56.57 -30.74
N VAL A 7 -36.94 56.92 -29.65
CA VAL A 7 -35.70 56.37 -29.07
C VAL A 7 -36.03 55.36 -27.96
N ALA A 8 -35.05 54.50 -27.61
CA ALA A 8 -34.91 53.64 -26.42
C ALA A 8 -35.54 52.23 -26.50
N LEU A 9 -34.97 51.16 -25.95
CA LEU A 9 -34.26 51.00 -24.67
C LEU A 9 -33.16 49.93 -24.78
N ALA A 10 -31.98 50.20 -24.24
CA ALA A 10 -30.99 49.18 -23.89
C ALA A 10 -31.43 48.48 -22.60
N THR A 11 -31.78 47.19 -22.68
CA THR A 11 -31.99 46.35 -21.50
C THR A 11 -30.65 45.83 -21.00
N SER A 12 -30.15 46.47 -19.95
CA SER A 12 -29.05 45.97 -19.12
C SER A 12 -29.48 44.62 -18.52
N THR A 13 -28.92 43.52 -19.02
CA THR A 13 -29.09 42.20 -18.40
C THR A 13 -28.13 42.13 -17.23
N THR A 14 -28.63 42.37 -16.03
CA THR A 14 -27.96 42.03 -14.79
C THR A 14 -27.66 40.53 -14.79
N VAL A 15 -26.40 40.19 -15.07
CA VAL A 15 -25.86 38.86 -14.78
C VAL A 15 -25.82 38.76 -13.26
N THR A 16 -26.86 38.18 -12.68
CA THR A 16 -26.84 37.75 -11.29
C THR A 16 -25.74 36.70 -11.17
N LEU A 17 -24.57 37.11 -10.68
CA LEU A 17 -23.53 36.21 -10.19
C LEU A 17 -24.16 35.42 -9.04
N LEU A 18 -24.78 34.29 -9.35
CA LEU A 18 -25.05 33.26 -8.37
C LEU A 18 -23.70 32.90 -7.78
N SER A 19 -23.52 33.22 -6.49
CA SER A 19 -22.43 32.72 -5.68
C SER A 19 -22.55 31.19 -5.70
N VAL A 20 -21.90 30.53 -6.66
CA VAL A 20 -21.80 29.09 -6.69
C VAL A 20 -20.86 28.74 -5.54
N SER A 21 -21.41 28.51 -4.35
CA SER A 21 -20.66 27.85 -3.29
C SER A 21 -20.26 26.46 -3.79
N VAL A 22 -19.15 25.91 -3.30
CA VAL A 22 -18.81 24.48 -3.45
C VAL A 22 -19.98 23.57 -3.00
N GLU A 23 -20.93 24.15 -2.24
CA GLU A 23 -22.13 23.52 -1.70
C GLU A 23 -23.41 24.11 -2.31
N ALA A 24 -23.65 23.91 -3.62
CA ALA A 24 -25.02 23.94 -4.09
C ALA A 24 -25.82 22.91 -3.26
N GLN A 25 -26.71 23.42 -2.38
CA GLN A 25 -27.45 22.67 -1.37
C GLN A 25 -28.15 21.44 -1.98
N SER A 26 -27.80 20.26 -1.49
CA SER A 26 -28.62 19.04 -1.62
C SER A 26 -29.37 18.81 -0.30
N PRO A 27 -30.59 18.26 -0.31
CA PRO A 27 -31.55 18.36 0.79
C PRO A 27 -31.21 17.45 1.99
N VAL A 28 -31.41 17.98 3.21
CA VAL A 28 -31.95 17.34 4.43
C VAL A 28 -31.50 15.90 4.78
N GLN A 29 -30.20 15.58 4.64
CA GLN A 29 -29.61 14.43 5.34
C GLN A 29 -28.40 14.92 6.15
N GLY A 30 -28.30 14.51 7.42
CA GLY A 30 -27.20 14.87 8.32
C GLY A 30 -25.83 14.26 7.96
N PHE A 31 -25.66 13.81 6.72
CA PHE A 31 -24.44 13.17 6.21
C PHE A 31 -24.27 13.39 4.69
N THR A 32 -23.08 13.08 4.19
CA THR A 32 -22.70 13.16 2.78
C THR A 32 -22.70 11.77 2.16
N PRO A 33 -23.57 11.48 1.17
CA PRO A 33 -23.52 10.20 0.50
C PRO A 33 -22.26 10.08 -0.37
N VAL A 34 -21.72 8.87 -0.44
CA VAL A 34 -20.65 8.52 -1.37
C VAL A 34 -21.28 8.06 -2.67
N THR A 35 -21.06 8.85 -3.72
CA THR A 35 -21.56 8.55 -5.07
C THR A 35 -20.43 8.37 -6.06
N GLY A 36 -19.18 8.76 -5.72
CA GLY A 36 -18.11 8.90 -6.69
C GLY A 36 -18.27 10.16 -7.55
N ALA A 37 -17.33 10.38 -8.47
CA ALA A 37 -17.29 11.56 -9.32
C ALA A 37 -18.00 11.29 -10.65
N HIS A 38 -19.26 11.72 -10.78
CA HIS A 38 -20.08 11.52 -11.98
C HIS A 38 -20.39 12.83 -12.69
N PHE A 39 -19.93 12.94 -13.94
CA PHE A 39 -20.31 14.00 -14.89
C PHE A 39 -20.99 13.42 -16.13
N GLY A 40 -21.73 12.32 -15.97
CA GLY A 40 -22.35 11.57 -17.06
C GLY A 40 -21.38 10.69 -17.85
N ASN A 41 -20.15 10.52 -17.38
CA ASN A 41 -19.12 9.68 -18.00
C ASN A 41 -18.24 8.97 -16.97
N VAL A 42 -17.65 7.85 -17.39
CA VAL A 42 -16.59 7.15 -16.67
C VAL A 42 -15.24 7.72 -17.13
N VAL A 43 -14.43 8.22 -16.19
CA VAL A 43 -13.14 8.85 -16.53
C VAL A 43 -11.98 8.04 -15.96
N ARG A 44 -10.93 7.91 -16.77
CA ARG A 44 -9.72 7.17 -16.39
C ARG A 44 -8.93 7.91 -15.29
N ARG A 45 -8.63 7.22 -14.19
CA ARG A 45 -7.54 7.59 -13.25
C ARG A 45 -6.21 7.27 -13.93
N MET A 46 -5.24 8.18 -13.85
CA MET A 46 -3.97 8.11 -14.59
C MET A 46 -2.77 8.22 -13.65
N PRO A 47 -1.58 7.72 -14.03
CA PRO A 47 -0.35 8.05 -13.32
C PRO A 47 -0.18 9.56 -13.22
N VAL A 48 0.28 10.07 -12.07
CA VAL A 48 0.39 11.53 -11.85
C VAL A 48 1.34 12.23 -12.83
N ASN A 49 2.46 11.57 -13.18
CA ASN A 49 3.41 12.03 -14.18
C ASN A 49 2.78 12.03 -15.59
N GLU A 50 2.11 10.93 -15.97
CA GLU A 50 1.40 10.85 -17.26
C GLU A 50 0.32 11.93 -17.38
N MET A 51 -0.46 12.17 -16.31
CA MET A 51 -1.48 13.22 -16.29
C MET A 51 -0.86 14.60 -16.50
N ALA A 52 0.24 14.90 -15.81
CA ALA A 52 0.94 16.17 -15.94
C ALA A 52 1.48 16.38 -17.36
N ASP A 53 2.07 15.36 -17.96
CA ASP A 53 2.75 15.47 -19.25
C ASP A 53 1.76 15.42 -20.43
N THR A 54 0.71 14.60 -20.36
CA THR A 54 -0.20 14.35 -21.49
C THR A 54 -1.53 15.10 -21.39
N ARG A 55 -1.95 15.49 -20.18
CA ARG A 55 -3.24 16.16 -19.91
C ARG A 55 -3.06 17.39 -19.00
N PRO A 56 -2.23 18.38 -19.40
CA PRO A 56 -1.82 19.49 -18.53
C PRO A 56 -2.98 20.33 -18.01
N ASP A 57 -4.08 20.48 -18.76
CA ASP A 57 -5.26 21.22 -18.27
C ASP A 57 -5.98 20.49 -17.13
N ILE A 58 -6.06 19.16 -17.22
CA ILE A 58 -6.65 18.33 -16.16
C ILE A 58 -5.73 18.35 -14.94
N TYR A 59 -4.42 18.19 -15.14
CA TYR A 59 -3.44 18.30 -14.07
C TYR A 59 -3.51 19.67 -13.37
N ASN A 60 -3.63 20.76 -14.13
CA ASN A 60 -3.79 22.10 -13.59
C ASN A 60 -5.07 22.23 -12.73
N MET A 61 -6.21 21.76 -13.22
CA MET A 61 -7.46 21.75 -12.44
C MET A 61 -7.37 20.84 -11.22
N PHE A 62 -6.69 19.70 -11.31
CA PHE A 62 -6.43 18.80 -10.20
C PHE A 62 -5.63 19.50 -9.08
N ILE A 63 -4.53 20.18 -9.43
CA ILE A 63 -3.71 20.90 -8.46
C ILE A 63 -4.50 22.03 -7.79
N LEU A 64 -5.24 22.85 -8.57
CA LEU A 64 -6.07 23.90 -8.00
C LEU A 64 -7.18 23.34 -7.09
N ALA A 65 -7.80 22.24 -7.50
CA ALA A 65 -8.85 21.57 -6.73
C ALA A 65 -8.31 21.02 -5.41
N LEU A 66 -7.13 20.38 -5.42
CA LEU A 66 -6.50 19.85 -4.22
C LEU A 66 -6.09 20.99 -3.27
N THR A 67 -5.52 22.09 -3.79
CA THR A 67 -5.23 23.29 -2.99
C THR A 67 -6.51 23.85 -2.37
N GLY A 68 -7.59 23.98 -3.15
CA GLY A 68 -8.89 24.42 -2.67
C GLY A 68 -9.42 23.52 -1.55
N MET A 69 -9.39 22.20 -1.76
CA MET A 69 -9.87 21.22 -0.79
C MET A 69 -9.08 21.24 0.52
N GLN A 70 -7.76 21.48 0.46
CA GLN A 70 -6.90 21.57 1.64
C GLN A 70 -7.17 22.82 2.49
N TYR A 71 -7.54 23.95 1.88
CA TYR A 71 -7.49 25.24 2.57
C TYR A 71 -8.76 26.11 2.50
N SER A 72 -9.78 25.74 1.71
CA SER A 72 -11.00 26.54 1.61
C SER A 72 -11.97 26.35 2.77
N LYS A 73 -11.77 25.32 3.61
CA LYS A 73 -12.62 24.98 4.76
C LYS A 73 -11.78 24.87 6.02
N SER A 74 -12.37 25.23 7.16
CA SER A 74 -11.78 25.00 8.48
C SER A 74 -11.55 23.51 8.70
N GLU A 75 -10.48 23.14 9.41
CA GLU A 75 -10.19 21.75 9.82
C GLU A 75 -11.25 21.13 10.76
N THR A 76 -12.20 21.94 11.24
CA THR A 76 -13.38 21.48 11.99
C THR A 76 -14.58 21.13 11.10
N ASP A 77 -14.55 21.49 9.83
CA ASP A 77 -15.62 21.18 8.87
C ASP A 77 -15.46 19.72 8.40
N SER A 78 -16.52 18.91 8.53
CA SER A 78 -16.53 17.49 8.17
C SER A 78 -16.09 17.20 6.73
N LEU A 79 -16.20 18.15 5.81
CA LEU A 79 -15.81 18.03 4.41
C LEU A 79 -14.46 18.68 4.08
N SER A 80 -13.73 19.17 5.09
CA SER A 80 -12.34 19.61 4.93
C SER A 80 -11.42 18.42 4.63
N TYR A 81 -10.29 18.70 3.97
CA TYR A 81 -9.24 17.71 3.78
C TYR A 81 -8.81 17.06 5.11
N TYR A 82 -8.70 17.85 6.19
CA TYR A 82 -8.38 17.35 7.54
C TYR A 82 -9.39 16.31 8.04
N GLN A 83 -10.70 16.62 8.02
CA GLN A 83 -11.71 15.70 8.55
C GLN A 83 -11.86 14.45 7.69
N ILE A 84 -11.76 14.57 6.36
CA ILE A 84 -11.79 13.40 5.46
C ILE A 84 -10.54 12.53 5.67
N SER A 85 -9.35 13.13 5.80
CA SER A 85 -8.12 12.41 6.15
C SER A 85 -8.25 11.73 7.52
N GLY A 86 -8.89 12.41 8.48
CA GLY A 86 -9.11 11.91 9.83
C GLY A 86 -10.11 10.76 9.95
N ILE A 87 -10.85 10.41 8.89
CA ILE A 87 -11.64 9.16 8.85
C ILE A 87 -10.72 7.95 9.03
N HIS A 88 -9.55 7.97 8.40
CA HIS A 88 -8.59 6.86 8.46
C HIS A 88 -8.09 6.60 9.88
N GLY A 89 -7.80 7.66 10.65
CA GLY A 89 -7.05 7.59 11.88
C GLY A 89 -7.43 8.66 12.90
N VAL A 90 -6.43 9.37 13.46
CA VAL A 90 -6.72 10.49 14.37
C VAL A 90 -7.50 11.56 13.60
N PRO A 91 -8.51 12.19 14.22
CA PRO A 91 -8.67 12.37 15.66
C PRO A 91 -9.48 11.30 16.42
N PHE A 92 -9.87 10.18 15.79
CA PHE A 92 -10.74 9.16 16.40
C PHE A 92 -12.06 9.76 16.92
N ILE A 93 -12.72 10.53 16.05
CA ILE A 93 -14.03 11.11 16.34
C ILE A 93 -15.06 10.64 15.31
N PRO A 94 -16.36 10.72 15.63
CA PRO A 94 -17.39 10.34 14.69
C PRO A 94 -17.38 11.26 13.46
N TRP A 95 -17.39 10.70 12.25
CA TRP A 95 -17.50 11.47 11.01
C TRP A 95 -18.94 11.39 10.49
N GLN A 96 -19.69 12.49 10.64
CA GLN A 96 -21.10 12.57 10.24
C GLN A 96 -21.96 11.40 10.77
N GLU A 97 -21.61 10.88 11.94
CA GLU A 97 -22.32 9.78 12.61
C GLU A 97 -23.24 10.32 13.71
N THR A 98 -24.41 9.71 13.86
CA THR A 98 -25.39 10.11 14.89
C THR A 98 -25.42 9.18 16.10
N SER A 99 -24.89 7.95 15.99
CA SER A 99 -24.83 6.97 17.09
C SER A 99 -23.38 6.70 17.51
N VAL A 100 -23.11 6.82 18.81
CA VAL A 100 -21.76 6.65 19.39
C VAL A 100 -21.62 5.41 20.29
N SER A 101 -22.69 4.63 20.51
CA SER A 101 -22.73 3.57 21.53
C SER A 101 -21.88 2.34 21.19
N SER A 102 -21.70 2.01 19.92
CA SER A 102 -20.87 0.89 19.46
C SER A 102 -19.43 1.29 19.11
N GLN A 103 -19.12 2.59 19.21
CA GLN A 103 -17.86 3.13 18.68
C GLN A 103 -16.68 2.89 19.63
N ASP A 104 -15.51 2.71 19.04
CA ASP A 104 -14.23 2.64 19.72
C ASP A 104 -13.40 3.91 19.47
N PRO A 105 -13.44 4.91 20.38
CA PRO A 105 -12.69 6.16 20.23
C PRO A 105 -11.18 5.97 20.44
N SER A 106 -10.74 4.73 20.64
CA SER A 106 -9.35 4.38 20.65
C SER A 106 -8.86 3.86 19.30
N ARG A 107 -9.56 4.05 18.16
CA ARG A 107 -9.17 3.55 16.83
C ARG A 107 -9.68 4.46 15.71
N GLY A 108 -9.12 4.34 14.51
CA GLY A 108 -9.66 4.96 13.28
C GLY A 108 -10.71 4.06 12.59
N TYR A 109 -11.40 4.56 11.56
CA TYR A 109 -12.36 3.74 10.81
C TYR A 109 -11.69 2.74 9.88
N CYS A 110 -10.42 2.97 9.50
CA CYS A 110 -9.74 2.15 8.50
C CYS A 110 -9.70 0.67 8.91
N THR A 111 -9.90 -0.20 7.92
CA THR A 111 -9.78 -1.65 8.10
C THR A 111 -8.39 -2.09 7.63
N HIS A 112 -7.57 -2.55 8.56
CA HIS A 112 -6.26 -3.17 8.31
C HIS A 112 -6.21 -4.55 8.94
N ASN A 113 -5.40 -5.44 8.36
CA ASN A 113 -5.31 -6.86 8.69
C ASN A 113 -6.72 -7.51 8.71
N SER A 114 -7.54 -7.16 7.72
CA SER A 114 -8.94 -7.55 7.62
C SER A 114 -9.28 -7.83 6.16
N PRO A 115 -10.17 -8.80 5.87
CA PRO A 115 -10.66 -9.01 4.51
C PRO A 115 -11.35 -7.79 3.91
N LEU A 116 -11.72 -6.80 4.72
CA LEU A 116 -12.34 -5.55 4.28
C LEU A 116 -11.31 -4.53 3.78
N PHE A 117 -10.00 -4.75 3.92
CA PHE A 117 -8.96 -3.79 3.52
C PHE A 117 -9.18 -3.26 2.09
N ALA A 118 -9.32 -4.17 1.12
CA ALA A 118 -9.47 -3.81 -0.28
C ALA A 118 -10.78 -3.07 -0.56
N THR A 119 -11.87 -3.46 0.11
CA THR A 119 -13.21 -2.93 -0.16
C THR A 119 -13.51 -1.64 0.60
N TRP A 120 -12.97 -1.45 1.81
CA TRP A 120 -13.18 -0.25 2.62
C TRP A 120 -12.50 0.99 2.03
N HIS A 121 -11.28 0.83 1.49
CA HIS A 121 -10.54 1.95 0.91
C HIS A 121 -11.14 2.47 -0.41
N ARG A 122 -11.95 1.66 -1.12
CA ARG A 122 -12.59 2.09 -2.38
C ARG A 122 -13.62 3.23 -2.21
N PRO A 123 -14.66 3.13 -1.37
CA PRO A 123 -15.56 4.24 -1.11
C PRO A 123 -14.85 5.40 -0.39
N TYR A 124 -13.75 5.15 0.33
CA TYR A 124 -12.92 6.22 0.88
C TYR A 124 -12.28 7.09 -0.22
N LEU A 125 -11.67 6.46 -1.22
CA LEU A 125 -11.15 7.15 -2.40
C LEU A 125 -12.25 7.82 -3.20
N ALA A 126 -13.42 7.19 -3.35
CA ALA A 126 -14.56 7.79 -4.05
C ALA A 126 -15.07 9.06 -3.34
N LEU A 127 -15.11 9.08 -2.00
CA LEU A 127 -15.44 10.27 -1.21
C LEU A 127 -14.41 11.39 -1.42
N MET A 128 -13.11 11.08 -1.38
CA MET A 128 -12.07 12.07 -1.65
C MET A 128 -12.19 12.62 -3.09
N GLU A 129 -12.35 11.74 -4.06
CA GLU A 129 -12.43 12.10 -5.48
C GLU A 129 -13.67 12.92 -5.82
N GLN A 130 -14.85 12.59 -5.28
CA GLN A 130 -16.07 13.39 -5.52
C GLN A 130 -15.94 14.80 -4.92
N ARG A 131 -15.22 14.95 -3.81
CA ARG A 131 -14.94 16.27 -3.21
C ARG A 131 -13.95 17.06 -4.07
N LEU A 132 -12.86 16.43 -4.48
CA LEU A 132 -11.88 16.99 -5.40
C LEU A 132 -12.55 17.46 -6.72
N ALA A 133 -13.43 16.66 -7.29
CA ALA A 133 -14.19 17.01 -8.49
C ALA A 133 -15.08 18.25 -8.29
N LYS A 134 -15.78 18.38 -7.15
CA LYS A 134 -16.54 19.59 -6.81
C LYS A 134 -15.66 20.83 -6.69
N HIS A 135 -14.47 20.69 -6.09
CA HIS A 135 -13.50 21.79 -6.05
C HIS A 135 -13.00 22.17 -7.45
N ALA A 136 -12.76 21.18 -8.33
CA ALA A 136 -12.36 21.44 -9.71
C ALA A 136 -13.43 22.23 -10.48
N GLU A 137 -14.70 21.85 -10.36
CA GLU A 137 -15.80 22.59 -10.98
C GLU A 137 -15.93 24.02 -10.45
N PHE A 138 -15.79 24.19 -9.13
CA PHE A 138 -15.81 25.50 -8.50
C PHE A 138 -14.68 26.38 -9.01
N GLU A 139 -13.44 25.88 -9.07
CA GLU A 139 -12.31 26.64 -9.61
C GLU A 139 -12.50 26.96 -11.10
N ALA A 140 -12.99 26.01 -11.90
CA ALA A 140 -13.29 26.23 -13.30
C ALA A 140 -14.42 27.25 -13.52
N SER A 141 -15.37 27.36 -12.60
CA SER A 141 -16.50 28.30 -12.70
C SER A 141 -16.04 29.77 -12.68
N LYS A 142 -14.89 30.05 -12.05
CA LYS A 142 -14.31 31.40 -11.92
C LYS A 142 -13.72 31.93 -13.22
N PHE A 143 -13.42 31.06 -14.18
CA PHE A 143 -12.89 31.49 -15.47
C PHE A 143 -13.99 32.11 -16.33
N THR A 144 -13.65 33.23 -16.97
CA THR A 144 -14.50 33.95 -17.93
C THR A 144 -13.78 34.08 -19.28
N GLY A 145 -14.48 34.60 -20.28
CA GLY A 145 -13.90 34.79 -21.62
C GLY A 145 -13.72 33.50 -22.43
N PRO A 146 -12.92 33.54 -23.51
CA PRO A 146 -12.83 32.45 -24.50
C PRO A 146 -12.32 31.12 -23.96
N GLU A 147 -11.47 31.13 -22.92
CA GLU A 147 -10.89 29.91 -22.34
C GLU A 147 -11.78 29.24 -21.27
N ALA A 148 -12.89 29.87 -20.85
CA ALA A 148 -13.71 29.35 -19.76
C ALA A 148 -14.26 27.93 -20.04
N ALA A 149 -14.65 27.64 -21.29
CA ALA A 149 -15.14 26.32 -21.68
C ALA A 149 -14.06 25.22 -21.58
N ARG A 150 -12.79 25.57 -21.89
CA ARG A 150 -11.63 24.67 -21.79
C ARG A 150 -11.43 24.22 -20.34
N TRP A 151 -11.46 25.16 -19.38
CA TRP A 151 -11.27 24.85 -17.96
C TRP A 151 -12.44 24.07 -17.37
N ARG A 152 -13.69 24.41 -17.73
CA ARG A 152 -14.87 23.61 -17.32
C ARG A 152 -14.84 22.18 -17.89
N SER A 153 -14.33 22.01 -19.11
CA SER A 153 -14.11 20.68 -19.69
C SER A 153 -13.04 19.90 -18.91
N ALA A 154 -11.91 20.53 -18.61
CA ALA A 154 -10.84 19.91 -17.85
C ALA A 154 -11.29 19.50 -16.43
N ALA A 155 -12.01 20.36 -15.72
CA ALA A 155 -12.53 20.10 -14.38
C ALA A 155 -13.43 18.86 -14.32
N ARG A 156 -14.32 18.67 -15.31
CA ARG A 156 -15.18 17.47 -15.39
C ARG A 156 -14.42 16.17 -15.61
N ASN A 157 -13.14 16.24 -16.01
CA ASN A 157 -12.28 15.09 -16.21
C ASN A 157 -11.26 14.91 -15.06
N VAL A 158 -11.33 15.71 -13.99
CA VAL A 158 -10.49 15.49 -12.80
C VAL A 158 -10.90 14.20 -12.11
N ARG A 159 -9.92 13.35 -11.89
CA ARG A 159 -9.96 12.12 -11.10
C ARG A 159 -8.68 12.04 -10.26
N LEU A 160 -8.69 11.28 -9.17
CA LEU A 160 -7.49 11.04 -8.38
C LEU A 160 -6.43 10.37 -9.26
N PRO A 161 -5.23 10.95 -9.41
CA PRO A 161 -4.13 10.24 -10.05
C PRO A 161 -3.61 9.13 -9.14
N TYR A 162 -2.85 8.19 -9.70
CA TYR A 162 -2.12 7.19 -8.93
C TYR A 162 -0.60 7.35 -9.10
N TRP A 163 0.14 6.76 -8.16
CA TRP A 163 1.59 6.59 -8.26
C TRP A 163 1.91 5.11 -8.46
N ASP A 164 2.32 4.74 -9.67
CA ASP A 164 2.74 3.36 -9.96
C ASP A 164 4.17 3.12 -9.51
N TRP A 165 4.30 2.80 -8.22
CA TRP A 165 5.59 2.46 -7.61
C TRP A 165 6.18 1.13 -8.09
N ALA A 166 5.52 0.37 -8.98
CA ALA A 166 6.06 -0.87 -9.57
C ALA A 166 6.40 -0.73 -11.07
N ALA A 167 6.11 0.44 -11.65
CA ALA A 167 6.43 0.75 -13.03
C ALA A 167 7.95 0.84 -13.27
N SER A 168 8.36 0.44 -14.48
CA SER A 168 9.77 0.36 -14.86
C SER A 168 10.37 1.69 -15.29
N ASP A 169 9.56 2.70 -15.56
CA ASP A 169 9.98 4.03 -16.01
C ASP A 169 10.75 4.79 -14.91
N LEU A 170 10.18 4.82 -13.70
CA LEU A 170 10.78 5.46 -12.53
C LEU A 170 11.42 4.45 -11.57
N GLN A 171 11.22 3.15 -11.75
CA GLN A 171 11.78 2.11 -10.90
C GLN A 171 11.49 2.37 -9.40
N SER A 172 10.21 2.59 -9.07
CA SER A 172 9.71 3.04 -7.76
C SER A 172 10.07 4.47 -7.33
N ARG A 173 10.94 5.21 -8.03
CA ARG A 173 11.30 6.57 -7.66
C ARG A 173 10.10 7.50 -7.66
N GLN A 174 10.15 8.55 -6.85
CA GLN A 174 9.06 9.52 -6.77
C GLN A 174 9.06 10.40 -8.04
N PRO A 175 7.92 10.56 -8.73
CA PRO A 175 7.81 11.54 -9.80
C PRO A 175 7.94 12.97 -9.24
N ARG A 176 8.50 13.89 -10.06
CA ARG A 176 8.76 15.29 -9.65
C ARG A 176 7.54 16.01 -9.06
N GLN A 177 6.35 15.63 -9.54
CA GLN A 177 5.06 16.14 -9.08
C GLN A 177 4.84 15.92 -7.56
N LEU A 178 5.51 14.94 -6.95
CA LEU A 178 5.41 14.64 -5.52
C LEU A 178 6.55 15.24 -4.68
N THR A 179 7.62 15.72 -5.34
CA THR A 179 8.85 16.16 -4.66
C THR A 179 9.09 17.67 -4.76
N ASP A 180 8.68 18.28 -5.88
CA ASP A 180 8.90 19.71 -6.14
C ASP A 180 8.19 20.56 -5.10
N SER A 181 8.87 21.58 -4.58
CA SER A 181 8.34 22.46 -3.52
C SER A 181 7.24 23.40 -4.01
N THR A 182 7.24 23.70 -5.31
CA THR A 182 6.28 24.61 -5.95
C THR A 182 5.83 24.05 -7.29
N VAL A 183 4.69 24.52 -7.76
CA VAL A 183 4.11 24.15 -9.05
C VAL A 183 3.49 25.39 -9.70
N SER A 184 3.71 25.54 -11.00
CA SER A 184 3.07 26.60 -11.79
C SER A 184 1.68 26.15 -12.25
N VAL A 185 0.68 27.00 -12.03
CA VAL A 185 -0.73 26.76 -12.39
C VAL A 185 -1.33 27.97 -13.09
N ARG A 186 -2.31 27.75 -13.97
CA ARG A 186 -3.19 28.79 -14.53
C ARG A 186 -4.48 28.81 -13.72
N ARG A 187 -4.72 29.89 -12.97
CA ARG A 187 -5.95 30.14 -12.20
C ARG A 187 -6.78 31.27 -12.82
N ALA A 188 -8.00 31.48 -12.34
CA ALA A 188 -8.77 32.67 -12.68
C ALA A 188 -8.24 33.89 -11.91
N GLY A 189 -7.68 34.87 -12.62
CA GLY A 189 -7.25 36.16 -12.10
C GLY A 189 -8.39 37.19 -12.05
N PRO A 190 -8.07 38.48 -11.91
CA PRO A 190 -9.07 39.55 -11.90
C PRO A 190 -10.00 39.51 -13.12
N GLY A 191 -11.31 39.59 -12.87
CA GLY A 191 -12.33 39.50 -13.92
C GLY A 191 -12.53 38.10 -14.54
N GLY A 192 -11.83 37.07 -14.03
CA GLY A 192 -11.92 35.68 -14.51
C GLY A 192 -10.97 35.33 -15.66
N ALA A 193 -10.08 36.24 -16.05
CA ALA A 193 -9.06 35.98 -17.07
C ALA A 193 -8.00 34.99 -16.53
N PRO A 194 -7.50 34.04 -17.35
CA PRO A 194 -6.44 33.13 -16.91
C PRO A 194 -5.15 33.85 -16.52
N GLU A 195 -4.62 33.54 -15.35
CA GLU A 195 -3.37 34.06 -14.80
C GLU A 195 -2.45 32.89 -14.43
N THR A 196 -1.19 32.92 -14.88
CA THR A 196 -0.18 31.94 -14.45
C THR A 196 0.44 32.39 -13.13
N VAL A 197 0.39 31.52 -12.12
CA VAL A 197 1.01 31.76 -10.81
C VAL A 197 1.80 30.53 -10.36
N THR A 198 2.82 30.76 -9.54
CA THR A 198 3.53 29.68 -8.84
C THR A 198 2.99 29.58 -7.42
N ILE A 199 2.55 28.38 -7.03
CA ILE A 199 2.02 28.08 -5.70
C ILE A 199 2.88 27.01 -5.02
N ALA A 200 2.77 26.90 -3.69
CA ALA A 200 3.30 25.73 -2.98
C ALA A 200 2.64 24.46 -3.52
N ASN A 201 3.41 23.40 -3.73
CA ASN A 201 2.90 22.16 -4.30
C ASN A 201 2.00 21.42 -3.29
N PRO A 202 0.68 21.32 -3.51
CA PRO A 202 -0.23 20.68 -2.56
C PRO A 202 -0.07 19.15 -2.48
N LEU A 203 0.71 18.55 -3.38
CA LEU A 203 1.05 17.11 -3.36
C LEU A 203 2.27 16.79 -2.49
N ARG A 204 3.09 17.79 -2.14
CA ARG A 204 4.35 17.55 -1.43
C ARG A 204 4.12 17.31 0.06
N GLU A 205 3.24 18.09 0.65
CA GLU A 205 2.98 18.09 2.09
C GLU A 205 1.67 18.83 2.41
N TYR A 206 0.99 18.40 3.48
CA TYR A 206 -0.20 19.08 4.00
C TYR A 206 0.17 19.93 5.22
N ARG A 207 -0.25 21.20 5.23
CA ARG A 207 -0.01 22.12 6.34
C ARG A 207 -1.24 22.18 7.25
N PHE A 208 -1.06 21.76 8.49
CA PHE A 208 -2.09 21.89 9.52
C PHE A 208 -2.29 23.36 9.91
N THR A 209 -3.54 23.81 9.93
CA THR A 209 -3.86 25.23 10.20
C THR A 209 -4.36 25.49 11.62
N ASN A 210 -4.85 24.46 12.32
CA ASN A 210 -5.40 24.58 13.66
C ASN A 210 -4.46 23.93 14.70
N SER A 211 -3.75 24.77 15.46
CA SER A 211 -2.88 24.30 16.55
C SER A 211 -3.64 23.62 17.69
N ASN A 212 -4.89 23.99 17.93
CA ASN A 212 -5.68 23.41 19.02
C ASN A 212 -6.09 21.97 18.69
N LEU A 213 -6.49 21.69 17.45
CA LEU A 213 -6.78 20.33 17.01
C LEU A 213 -5.54 19.43 17.13
N ARG A 214 -4.36 19.93 16.69
CA ARG A 214 -3.11 19.19 16.87
C ARG A 214 -2.79 18.95 18.35
N ALA A 215 -2.86 19.99 19.18
CA ALA A 215 -2.59 19.86 20.61
C ALA A 215 -3.53 18.87 21.29
N GLN A 216 -4.81 18.84 20.88
CA GLN A 216 -5.84 17.96 21.44
C GLN A 216 -5.70 16.50 20.99
N TYR A 217 -5.50 16.26 19.70
CA TYR A 217 -5.65 14.93 19.10
C TYR A 217 -4.34 14.26 18.72
N PHE A 218 -3.29 15.02 18.41
CA PHE A 218 -2.02 14.43 18.00
C PHE A 218 -1.20 14.06 19.24
N ARG A 219 -0.34 13.06 19.09
CA ARG A 219 0.54 12.54 20.15
C ARG A 219 1.97 12.44 19.65
N ASN A 220 2.90 12.25 20.58
CA ASN A 220 4.33 12.07 20.31
C ASN A 220 4.87 13.22 19.44
N GLN A 221 5.76 12.90 18.49
CA GLN A 221 6.36 13.89 17.59
C GLN A 221 5.34 14.67 16.75
N PHE A 222 4.18 14.07 16.45
CA PHE A 222 3.20 14.69 15.55
C PHE A 222 2.52 15.90 16.17
N GLN A 223 2.44 16.01 17.50
CA GLN A 223 1.84 17.15 18.18
C GLN A 223 2.53 18.48 17.84
N ALA A 224 3.85 18.45 17.64
CA ALA A 224 4.64 19.62 17.26
C ALA A 224 4.66 19.87 15.74
N ALA A 225 4.31 18.87 14.92
CA ALA A 225 4.37 18.97 13.47
C ALA A 225 3.29 19.92 12.92
N THR A 226 3.70 21.00 12.28
CA THR A 226 2.80 21.92 11.57
C THR A 226 2.54 21.49 10.13
N THR A 227 3.24 20.47 9.64
CA THR A 227 3.18 20.00 8.26
C THR A 227 3.53 18.52 8.20
N THR A 228 2.92 17.77 7.28
CA THR A 228 3.27 16.36 7.07
C THR A 228 4.70 16.22 6.57
N ARG A 229 5.39 15.18 7.04
CA ARG A 229 6.81 14.93 6.74
C ARG A 229 7.04 13.50 6.26
N ARG A 230 7.86 13.36 5.23
CA ARG A 230 8.32 12.10 4.64
C ARG A 230 9.78 11.87 4.96
N GLN A 231 10.13 10.70 5.51
CA GLN A 231 11.49 10.33 5.94
C GLN A 231 12.27 11.44 6.70
N PRO A 232 11.64 12.19 7.63
CA PRO A 232 12.34 13.26 8.35
C PRO A 232 13.58 12.71 9.08
N PRO A 233 14.69 13.46 9.14
CA PRO A 233 15.96 12.97 9.67
C PRO A 233 15.93 12.68 11.18
N SER A 234 14.92 13.18 11.90
CA SER A 234 14.73 12.92 13.32
C SER A 234 13.27 13.10 13.73
N SER A 235 12.96 12.69 14.96
CA SER A 235 11.67 12.90 15.61
C SER A 235 11.29 14.37 15.81
N ALA A 236 12.17 15.33 15.50
CA ALA A 236 11.84 16.76 15.52
C ALA A 236 11.00 17.20 14.30
N LEU A 237 10.89 16.38 13.25
CA LEU A 237 10.05 16.63 12.07
C LEU A 237 10.30 17.98 11.36
N THR A 238 11.54 18.46 11.39
CA THR A 238 11.92 19.79 10.88
C THR A 238 11.72 19.92 9.36
N SER A 239 12.04 18.86 8.61
CA SER A 239 11.91 18.81 7.15
C SER A 239 11.60 17.38 6.66
N SER A 240 11.11 17.27 5.44
CA SER A 240 11.05 16.00 4.71
C SER A 240 12.40 15.71 4.06
N ASN A 241 12.79 14.44 3.98
CA ASN A 241 13.97 13.99 3.25
C ASN A 241 13.57 13.18 2.01
N MET A 242 13.34 13.88 0.89
CA MET A 242 12.89 13.22 -0.35
C MET A 242 13.95 12.28 -0.94
N GLY A 243 15.24 12.54 -0.71
CA GLY A 243 16.32 11.65 -1.14
C GLY A 243 16.32 10.32 -0.38
N ALA A 244 16.02 10.32 0.91
CA ALA A 244 15.86 9.09 1.70
C ALA A 244 14.63 8.29 1.26
N VAL A 245 13.50 8.96 0.97
CA VAL A 245 12.33 8.28 0.39
C VAL A 245 12.71 7.61 -0.94
N ASP A 246 13.37 8.36 -1.83
CA ASP A 246 13.75 7.85 -3.15
C ASP A 246 14.72 6.67 -3.06
N THR A 247 15.69 6.73 -2.13
CA THR A 247 16.64 5.65 -1.86
C THR A 247 15.93 4.38 -1.39
N SER A 248 15.06 4.48 -0.38
CA SER A 248 14.30 3.33 0.14
C SER A 248 13.31 2.78 -0.88
N MET A 249 12.68 3.65 -1.67
CA MET A 249 11.77 3.21 -2.73
C MET A 249 12.51 2.46 -3.84
N PHE A 250 13.65 2.98 -4.29
CA PHE A 250 14.47 2.38 -5.35
C PHE A 250 15.12 1.06 -4.93
N ARG A 251 15.64 0.98 -3.69
CA ARG A 251 16.22 -0.23 -3.10
C ARG A 251 15.30 -1.45 -3.24
N ASP A 252 14.00 -1.23 -3.02
CA ASP A 252 13.01 -2.30 -2.99
C ASP A 252 12.38 -2.60 -4.37
N TYR A 253 12.72 -1.84 -5.42
CA TYR A 253 12.03 -1.90 -6.72
C TYR A 253 11.97 -3.32 -7.30
N SER A 254 13.10 -4.03 -7.36
CA SER A 254 13.14 -5.37 -7.97
C SER A 254 12.26 -6.38 -7.23
N SER A 255 12.33 -6.40 -5.89
CA SER A 255 11.46 -7.23 -5.05
C SER A 255 10.00 -6.83 -5.20
N ARG A 256 9.70 -5.54 -5.12
CA ARG A 256 8.34 -5.00 -5.20
C ARG A 256 7.67 -5.32 -6.52
N ARG A 257 8.39 -5.18 -7.63
CA ARG A 257 7.89 -5.54 -8.96
C ARG A 257 7.55 -7.02 -9.05
N SER A 258 8.41 -7.88 -8.48
CA SER A 258 8.17 -9.33 -8.41
C SER A 258 6.96 -9.66 -7.52
N GLN A 259 6.81 -8.99 -6.38
CA GLN A 259 5.64 -9.14 -5.50
C GLN A 259 4.35 -8.72 -6.23
N VAL A 260 4.34 -7.59 -6.96
CA VAL A 260 3.17 -7.16 -7.73
C VAL A 260 2.82 -8.12 -8.84
N PHE A 261 3.80 -8.65 -9.56
CA PHE A 261 3.52 -9.60 -10.64
C PHE A 261 2.89 -10.90 -10.09
N ASN A 262 3.46 -11.43 -9.01
CA ASN A 262 2.98 -12.65 -8.38
C ASN A 262 1.68 -12.46 -7.58
N LEU A 263 1.32 -11.23 -7.23
CA LEU A 263 0.05 -10.88 -6.58
C LEU A 263 -1.16 -11.43 -7.36
N PHE A 264 -1.10 -11.42 -8.69
CA PHE A 264 -2.20 -11.89 -9.55
C PHE A 264 -2.26 -13.42 -9.69
N THR A 265 -1.36 -14.15 -9.03
CA THR A 265 -1.37 -15.63 -8.96
C THR A 265 -2.06 -16.15 -7.69
N ILE A 266 -2.45 -15.26 -6.78
CA ILE A 266 -3.04 -15.61 -5.49
C ILE A 266 -4.47 -16.16 -5.68
N PRO A 267 -4.81 -17.32 -5.10
CA PRO A 267 -6.02 -18.06 -5.47
C PRO A 267 -7.32 -17.52 -4.86
N THR A 268 -7.28 -16.85 -3.70
CA THR A 268 -8.49 -16.33 -3.05
C THR A 268 -8.42 -14.81 -2.87
N PHE A 269 -9.59 -14.15 -2.85
CA PHE A 269 -9.65 -12.71 -2.64
C PHE A 269 -9.14 -12.30 -1.26
N ASN A 270 -9.42 -13.09 -0.21
CA ASN A 270 -8.97 -12.80 1.15
C ASN A 270 -7.44 -12.79 1.25
N GLU A 271 -6.76 -13.83 0.74
CA GLU A 271 -5.29 -13.90 0.72
C GLU A 271 -4.69 -12.80 -0.16
N PHE A 272 -5.34 -12.46 -1.28
CA PHE A 272 -4.91 -11.34 -2.11
C PHE A 272 -5.04 -10.00 -1.36
N SER A 273 -6.13 -9.82 -0.64
CA SER A 273 -6.54 -8.52 -0.09
C SER A 273 -5.71 -8.10 1.11
N ASN A 274 -5.36 -9.01 2.01
CA ASN A 274 -4.95 -8.63 3.36
C ASN A 274 -3.87 -9.52 3.96
N THR A 275 -3.23 -9.05 5.02
CA THR A 275 -2.07 -9.70 5.64
C THR A 275 -2.44 -10.78 6.66
N GLN A 276 -3.70 -10.87 7.10
CA GLN A 276 -4.14 -11.86 8.08
C GLN A 276 -3.85 -13.28 7.60
N ARG A 277 -3.13 -14.06 8.40
CA ARG A 277 -2.72 -15.41 8.01
C ARG A 277 -3.93 -16.32 7.78
N SER A 278 -4.01 -16.88 6.57
CA SER A 278 -4.91 -18.00 6.27
C SER A 278 -4.29 -19.31 6.74
N ALA A 279 -5.09 -20.19 7.37
CA ALA A 279 -4.61 -21.47 7.89
C ALA A 279 -4.05 -22.40 6.80
N ASN A 280 -4.55 -22.29 5.56
CA ASN A 280 -4.18 -23.12 4.42
C ASN A 280 -3.52 -22.32 3.29
N GLY A 281 -2.89 -21.18 3.62
CA GLY A 281 -2.24 -20.34 2.62
C GLY A 281 -0.99 -20.99 2.04
N THR A 282 -0.88 -20.98 0.71
CA THR A 282 0.35 -21.34 0.00
C THR A 282 1.46 -20.28 0.23
N PRO A 283 2.75 -20.63 0.10
CA PRO A 283 3.85 -19.69 0.30
C PRO A 283 3.78 -18.38 -0.51
N ASN A 284 3.32 -18.41 -1.77
CA ASN A 284 3.12 -17.17 -2.54
C ASN A 284 1.88 -16.38 -2.10
N SER A 285 0.87 -17.01 -1.46
CA SER A 285 -0.34 -16.33 -0.99
C SER A 285 -0.16 -15.62 0.35
N TRP A 286 1.03 -15.69 0.94
CA TRP A 286 1.47 -14.83 2.04
C TRP A 286 1.95 -13.46 1.53
N ASN A 287 2.11 -13.30 0.22
CA ASN A 287 2.12 -11.99 -0.43
C ASN A 287 0.66 -11.51 -0.53
N SER A 288 0.38 -10.27 -0.16
CA SER A 288 -0.93 -9.64 -0.34
C SER A 288 -0.78 -8.18 -0.76
N VAL A 289 -1.84 -7.60 -1.32
CA VAL A 289 -1.81 -6.19 -1.72
C VAL A 289 -1.59 -5.27 -0.51
N GLU A 290 -2.13 -5.65 0.66
CA GLU A 290 -1.86 -4.98 1.93
C GLU A 290 -0.39 -5.12 2.37
N SER A 291 0.23 -6.30 2.19
CA SER A 291 1.65 -6.48 2.53
C SER A 291 2.58 -5.57 1.73
N ILE A 292 2.31 -5.40 0.42
CA ILE A 292 3.08 -4.51 -0.46
C ILE A 292 2.78 -3.05 -0.10
N HIS A 293 1.51 -2.74 0.17
CA HIS A 293 1.05 -1.44 0.64
C HIS A 293 1.80 -0.98 1.90
N ASN A 294 1.97 -1.87 2.87
CA ASN A 294 2.64 -1.57 4.13
C ASN A 294 4.09 -1.13 3.90
N ILE A 295 4.80 -1.76 2.95
CA ILE A 295 6.19 -1.38 2.63
C ILE A 295 6.25 0.04 2.06
N ILE A 296 5.28 0.45 1.23
CA ILE A 296 5.25 1.83 0.70
C ILE A 296 5.09 2.85 1.82
N HIS A 297 4.24 2.54 2.80
CA HIS A 297 4.05 3.36 4.00
C HIS A 297 5.36 3.53 4.79
N VAL A 298 6.06 2.43 5.06
CA VAL A 298 7.34 2.48 5.78
C VAL A 298 8.42 3.20 4.94
N ASN A 299 8.55 2.91 3.65
CA ASN A 299 9.57 3.55 2.81
C ASN A 299 9.33 5.05 2.62
N ALA A 300 8.06 5.50 2.55
CA ALA A 300 7.72 6.92 2.44
C ALA A 300 7.80 7.66 3.79
N GLY A 301 7.47 7.00 4.90
CA GLY A 301 7.44 7.62 6.22
C GLY A 301 8.77 7.55 6.98
N GLY A 302 9.51 6.45 6.81
CA GLY A 302 10.68 6.12 7.61
C GLY A 302 10.37 5.91 9.08
N GLN A 303 11.36 6.16 9.94
CA GLN A 303 11.21 5.99 11.39
C GLN A 303 10.18 6.94 12.01
N TRP A 304 10.07 8.18 11.50
CA TRP A 304 9.32 9.24 12.21
C TRP A 304 8.22 9.90 11.40
N GLY A 305 8.19 9.73 10.07
CA GLY A 305 7.30 10.46 9.17
C GLY A 305 5.85 9.99 9.25
N HIS A 306 4.95 10.80 8.68
CA HIS A 306 3.51 10.59 8.83
C HIS A 306 3.04 9.32 8.08
N MET A 307 3.65 9.04 6.93
CA MET A 307 3.33 7.84 6.14
C MET A 307 3.65 6.51 6.84
N THR A 308 4.47 6.48 7.89
CA THR A 308 4.80 5.25 8.64
C THR A 308 3.82 4.94 9.77
N ALA A 309 2.89 5.86 10.06
CA ALA A 309 1.95 5.75 11.17
C ALA A 309 0.50 5.72 10.65
N VAL A 310 -0.21 4.63 10.91
CA VAL A 310 -1.61 4.40 10.46
C VAL A 310 -2.48 5.60 10.81
N ALA A 311 -2.42 6.09 12.05
CA ALA A 311 -3.23 7.19 12.54
C ALA A 311 -3.04 8.51 11.76
N TYR A 312 -1.87 8.75 11.17
CA TYR A 312 -1.49 10.05 10.60
C TYR A 312 -1.26 10.03 9.09
N SER A 313 -1.09 8.85 8.49
CA SER A 313 -0.68 8.70 7.09
C SER A 313 -1.61 9.40 6.10
N ALA A 314 -2.93 9.34 6.30
CA ALA A 314 -3.93 9.93 5.40
C ALA A 314 -3.85 11.46 5.28
N PHE A 315 -3.19 12.16 6.22
CA PHE A 315 -2.95 13.59 6.06
C PHE A 315 -1.93 13.90 4.97
N ASP A 316 -0.94 13.02 4.72
CA ASP A 316 0.05 13.27 3.67
C ASP A 316 -0.58 13.07 2.28
N PRO A 317 -0.49 14.05 1.36
CA PRO A 317 -1.13 13.94 0.04
C PRO A 317 -0.70 12.70 -0.78
N ILE A 318 0.50 12.15 -0.55
CA ILE A 318 0.95 10.93 -1.25
C ILE A 318 0.12 9.69 -0.89
N PHE A 319 -0.52 9.67 0.28
CA PHE A 319 -1.43 8.61 0.71
C PHE A 319 -2.49 8.34 -0.35
N TRP A 320 -3.12 9.39 -0.87
CA TRP A 320 -4.22 9.27 -1.82
C TRP A 320 -3.77 8.67 -3.15
N LEU A 321 -2.57 9.00 -3.61
CA LEU A 321 -2.01 8.46 -4.84
C LEU A 321 -1.53 7.02 -4.69
N HIS A 322 -0.99 6.69 -3.51
CA HIS A 322 -0.62 5.33 -3.13
C HIS A 322 -1.86 4.43 -3.08
N HIS A 323 -2.89 4.80 -2.32
CA HIS A 323 -4.14 4.03 -2.24
C HIS A 323 -4.89 3.98 -3.57
N CYS A 324 -4.77 5.01 -4.42
CA CYS A 324 -5.30 4.96 -5.79
C CYS A 324 -4.61 3.87 -6.63
N ASN A 325 -3.29 3.66 -6.47
CA ASN A 325 -2.61 2.53 -7.11
C ASN A 325 -2.99 1.17 -6.48
N VAL A 326 -3.21 1.12 -5.17
CA VAL A 326 -3.73 -0.09 -4.49
C VAL A 326 -5.12 -0.47 -5.03
N ASP A 327 -6.04 0.49 -5.16
CA ASP A 327 -7.35 0.28 -5.77
C ASP A 327 -7.25 -0.17 -7.24
N ARG A 328 -6.27 0.35 -8.00
CA ARG A 328 -5.97 -0.13 -9.35
C ARG A 328 -5.59 -1.61 -9.38
N LEU A 329 -4.70 -2.05 -8.48
CA LEU A 329 -4.32 -3.46 -8.38
C LEU A 329 -5.51 -4.34 -7.98
N ILE A 330 -6.38 -3.87 -7.07
CA ILE A 330 -7.61 -4.57 -6.68
C ILE A 330 -8.58 -4.69 -7.87
N ALA A 331 -8.79 -3.60 -8.62
CA ALA A 331 -9.64 -3.61 -9.81
C ALA A 331 -9.10 -4.58 -10.87
N MET A 332 -7.79 -4.64 -11.06
CA MET A 332 -7.15 -5.59 -11.96
C MET A 332 -7.34 -7.05 -11.49
N TYR A 333 -7.27 -7.33 -10.18
CA TYR A 333 -7.54 -8.66 -9.65
C TYR A 333 -9.01 -9.07 -9.86
N GLN A 334 -9.95 -8.18 -9.56
CA GLN A 334 -11.39 -8.41 -9.78
C GLN A 334 -11.73 -8.59 -11.27
N ALA A 335 -11.02 -7.90 -12.17
CA ALA A 335 -11.15 -8.07 -13.62
C ALA A 335 -10.66 -9.46 -14.08
N VAL A 336 -9.54 -9.93 -13.54
CA VAL A 336 -8.99 -11.26 -13.87
C VAL A 336 -9.86 -12.39 -13.29
N TYR A 337 -10.37 -12.21 -12.07
CA TYR A 337 -11.12 -13.21 -11.31
C TYR A 337 -12.49 -12.69 -10.85
N PRO A 338 -13.47 -12.54 -11.76
CA PRO A 338 -14.77 -11.91 -11.46
C PRO A 338 -15.59 -12.65 -10.41
N ASP A 339 -15.37 -13.96 -10.23
CA ASP A 339 -16.15 -14.80 -9.31
C ASP A 339 -15.53 -14.91 -7.91
N ARG A 340 -14.38 -14.26 -7.66
CA ARG A 340 -13.70 -14.29 -6.36
C ARG A 340 -14.12 -13.10 -5.51
N GLY A 341 -14.64 -13.39 -4.33
CA GLY A 341 -15.05 -12.37 -3.36
C GLY A 341 -14.63 -12.70 -1.94
N ILE A 342 -14.99 -11.82 -1.03
CA ILE A 342 -14.68 -11.96 0.39
C ILE A 342 -15.41 -13.17 0.98
N THR A 343 -14.67 -14.04 1.65
CA THR A 343 -15.20 -15.07 2.55
C THR A 343 -15.08 -14.63 4.01
N PRO A 344 -15.92 -15.13 4.93
CA PRO A 344 -15.81 -14.78 6.34
C PRO A 344 -14.40 -15.05 6.90
N GLN A 345 -13.79 -14.03 7.51
CA GLN A 345 -12.53 -14.13 8.27
C GLN A 345 -12.66 -13.43 9.62
N PRO A 346 -11.84 -13.78 10.63
CA PRO A 346 -11.89 -13.11 11.93
C PRO A 346 -11.73 -11.61 11.76
N ALA A 347 -12.67 -10.88 12.36
CA ALA A 347 -12.79 -9.45 12.24
C ALA A 347 -11.58 -8.69 12.75
N SER A 348 -11.35 -7.47 12.24
CA SER A 348 -10.50 -6.46 12.88
C SER A 348 -11.35 -5.32 13.45
N GLY A 349 -11.03 -4.85 14.67
CA GLY A 349 -11.81 -3.80 15.34
C GLY A 349 -11.49 -2.42 14.77
N THR A 350 -12.53 -1.61 14.54
CA THR A 350 -12.41 -0.24 14.00
C THR A 350 -13.12 0.76 14.91
N PHE A 351 -13.03 2.05 14.59
CA PHE A 351 -13.80 3.09 15.29
C PHE A 351 -15.31 2.78 15.28
N HIS A 352 -15.86 2.28 14.19
CA HIS A 352 -17.31 2.01 14.10
C HIS A 352 -17.73 0.76 14.89
N ARG A 353 -16.86 -0.25 14.94
CA ARG A 353 -17.21 -1.57 15.44
C ARG A 353 -16.14 -2.13 16.38
N ARG A 354 -16.51 -2.23 17.67
CA ARG A 354 -15.84 -3.08 18.64
C ARG A 354 -16.07 -4.55 18.29
N VAL A 355 -15.02 -5.36 18.40
CA VAL A 355 -15.06 -6.79 18.04
C VAL A 355 -14.49 -7.62 19.18
N THR A 356 -14.99 -8.84 19.31
CA THR A 356 -14.55 -9.84 20.29
C THR A 356 -14.07 -11.10 19.57
N GLN A 357 -13.42 -12.02 20.30
CA GLN A 357 -13.02 -13.32 19.75
C GLN A 357 -14.23 -14.02 19.11
N GLY A 358 -14.09 -14.44 17.86
CA GLY A 358 -15.16 -15.07 17.07
C GLY A 358 -16.02 -14.10 16.25
N SER A 359 -15.86 -12.78 16.41
CA SER A 359 -16.42 -11.81 15.46
C SER A 359 -15.80 -12.02 14.08
N MET A 360 -16.63 -11.95 13.03
CA MET A 360 -16.19 -12.14 11.65
C MET A 360 -16.44 -10.87 10.83
N ASP A 361 -15.61 -10.68 9.81
CA ASP A 361 -15.81 -9.77 8.69
C ASP A 361 -16.22 -10.58 7.47
N ASP A 362 -17.25 -10.11 6.77
CA ASP A 362 -17.81 -10.75 5.57
C ASP A 362 -18.34 -9.73 4.55
N LEU A 363 -19.02 -10.22 3.51
CA LEU A 363 -19.58 -9.39 2.43
C LEU A 363 -20.60 -8.34 2.91
N THR A 364 -21.28 -8.59 4.03
CA THR A 364 -22.37 -7.76 4.55
C THR A 364 -21.90 -6.78 5.62
N THR A 365 -20.65 -6.89 6.05
CA THR A 365 -20.10 -6.03 7.10
C THR A 365 -20.07 -4.57 6.65
N PRO A 366 -20.64 -3.63 7.45
CA PRO A 366 -20.65 -2.21 7.09
C PRO A 366 -19.24 -1.62 6.92
N LEU A 367 -19.03 -0.95 5.79
CA LEU A 367 -17.84 -0.15 5.47
C LEU A 367 -18.04 1.29 5.96
N ALA A 368 -18.29 1.45 7.27
CA ALA A 368 -18.49 2.75 7.87
C ALA A 368 -17.26 3.66 7.73
N PRO A 369 -17.44 5.00 7.62
CA PRO A 369 -18.70 5.74 7.74
C PRO A 369 -19.40 5.99 6.38
N PHE A 370 -19.03 5.25 5.34
CA PHE A 370 -19.48 5.52 3.98
C PHE A 370 -20.92 5.05 3.79
N ARG A 371 -21.79 5.95 3.34
CA ARG A 371 -23.22 5.68 3.13
C ARG A 371 -23.65 5.98 1.71
N HIS A 372 -24.58 5.16 1.22
CA HIS A 372 -25.38 5.42 0.03
C HIS A 372 -26.35 6.59 0.28
N ALA A 373 -26.96 7.13 -0.77
CA ALA A 373 -27.95 8.21 -0.67
C ALA A 373 -29.19 7.85 0.16
N ASN A 374 -29.52 6.55 0.26
CA ASN A 374 -30.60 6.07 1.11
C ASN A 374 -30.23 6.00 2.61
N GLY A 375 -28.98 6.28 2.98
CA GLY A 375 -28.48 6.24 4.35
C GLY A 375 -27.91 4.90 4.81
N ASN A 376 -28.07 3.83 4.03
CA ASN A 376 -27.44 2.55 4.32
C ASN A 376 -25.93 2.66 4.14
N TYR A 377 -25.17 1.97 5.00
CA TYR A 377 -23.73 1.85 4.82
C TYR A 377 -23.41 1.09 3.53
N PHE A 378 -22.29 1.47 2.92
CA PHE A 378 -21.61 0.59 1.98
C PHE A 378 -21.25 -0.71 2.68
N THR A 379 -21.20 -1.80 1.91
CA THR A 379 -20.71 -3.11 2.32
C THR A 379 -19.73 -3.61 1.27
N SER A 380 -18.96 -4.64 1.61
CA SER A 380 -18.11 -5.31 0.63
C SER A 380 -18.91 -5.84 -0.57
N GLY A 381 -20.17 -6.23 -0.39
CA GLY A 381 -21.07 -6.64 -1.47
C GLY A 381 -21.29 -5.55 -2.53
N ASP A 382 -21.20 -4.26 -2.17
CA ASP A 382 -21.36 -3.15 -3.11
C ASP A 382 -20.14 -2.94 -4.02
N VAL A 383 -18.96 -3.43 -3.60
CA VAL A 383 -17.66 -3.11 -4.23
C VAL A 383 -16.78 -4.31 -4.58
N VAL A 384 -17.24 -5.53 -4.28
CA VAL A 384 -16.50 -6.77 -4.57
C VAL A 384 -16.37 -7.06 -6.07
N GLY A 385 -17.30 -6.58 -6.89
CA GLY A 385 -17.24 -6.69 -8.34
C GLY A 385 -16.49 -5.54 -9.01
N VAL A 386 -15.79 -5.83 -10.11
CA VAL A 386 -15.06 -4.82 -10.90
C VAL A 386 -15.97 -3.70 -11.41
N GLN A 387 -17.25 -3.98 -11.66
CA GLN A 387 -18.27 -3.02 -12.11
C GLN A 387 -18.35 -1.78 -11.20
N SER A 388 -18.10 -1.97 -9.90
CA SER A 388 -18.19 -0.91 -8.89
C SER A 388 -17.31 0.31 -9.21
N ILE A 389 -16.15 0.14 -9.85
CA ILE A 389 -15.29 1.28 -10.21
C ILE A 389 -15.98 2.19 -11.23
N TRP A 390 -16.66 1.58 -12.20
CA TRP A 390 -17.37 2.32 -13.25
C TRP A 390 -18.68 2.91 -12.72
N ASP A 391 -19.35 2.22 -11.80
CA ASP A 391 -20.54 2.72 -11.11
C ASP A 391 -20.22 3.87 -10.14
N LEU A 392 -18.96 4.01 -9.71
CA LEU A 392 -18.39 5.16 -8.99
C LEU A 392 -17.75 6.21 -9.92
N GLY A 393 -17.87 6.03 -11.24
CA GLY A 393 -17.55 7.06 -12.24
C GLY A 393 -16.09 7.10 -12.67
N TYR A 394 -15.31 6.06 -12.40
CA TYR A 394 -13.90 5.99 -12.78
C TYR A 394 -13.50 4.65 -13.42
N ALA A 395 -12.36 4.63 -14.10
CA ALA A 395 -11.76 3.43 -14.69
C ALA A 395 -10.22 3.50 -14.62
N TYR A 396 -9.56 2.41 -14.98
CA TYR A 396 -8.11 2.35 -15.19
C TYR A 396 -7.79 1.95 -16.63
N THR A 397 -6.57 2.23 -17.09
CA THR A 397 -6.11 1.81 -18.43
C THR A 397 -6.24 0.30 -18.60
N GLU A 398 -6.00 -0.44 -17.53
CA GLU A 398 -5.98 -1.90 -17.47
C GLU A 398 -7.38 -2.51 -17.26
N VAL A 399 -8.36 -1.68 -16.90
CA VAL A 399 -9.74 -2.07 -16.63
C VAL A 399 -10.71 -1.04 -17.26
N PRO A 400 -10.75 -0.94 -18.60
CA PRO A 400 -11.51 0.10 -19.27
C PRO A 400 -13.00 -0.24 -19.32
N ALA A 401 -13.84 0.80 -19.20
CA ALA A 401 -15.31 0.66 -19.20
C ALA A 401 -15.91 0.08 -20.49
N SER A 402 -15.13 0.01 -21.57
CA SER A 402 -15.54 -0.61 -22.84
C SER A 402 -15.81 -2.11 -22.74
N TYR A 403 -15.29 -2.79 -21.72
CA TYR A 403 -15.59 -4.21 -21.44
C TYR A 403 -16.74 -4.40 -20.45
N ARG A 404 -17.52 -3.36 -20.16
CA ARG A 404 -18.70 -3.50 -19.30
C ARG A 404 -19.66 -4.53 -19.91
N GLY A 405 -19.89 -5.64 -19.19
CA GLY A 405 -20.72 -6.76 -19.64
C GLY A 405 -19.95 -7.88 -20.37
N ASP A 406 -18.63 -7.76 -20.50
CA ASP A 406 -17.74 -8.77 -21.10
C ASP A 406 -16.63 -9.19 -20.10
N PRO A 407 -16.96 -10.04 -19.10
CA PRO A 407 -15.99 -10.45 -18.08
C PRO A 407 -14.84 -11.30 -18.63
N GLU A 408 -15.08 -12.12 -19.65
CA GLU A 408 -14.04 -12.97 -20.27
C GLU A 408 -13.05 -12.12 -21.07
N GLY A 409 -13.54 -11.21 -21.92
CA GLY A 409 -12.70 -10.28 -22.66
C GLY A 409 -11.94 -9.34 -21.75
N LEU A 410 -12.58 -8.86 -20.66
CA LEU A 410 -11.91 -8.05 -19.65
C LEU A 410 -10.78 -8.82 -18.97
N SER A 411 -11.03 -10.05 -18.51
CA SER A 411 -10.02 -10.89 -17.86
C SER A 411 -8.80 -11.09 -18.77
N ALA A 412 -9.02 -11.47 -20.02
CA ALA A 412 -7.95 -11.65 -21.00
C ALA A 412 -7.18 -10.35 -21.28
N PHE A 413 -7.90 -9.22 -21.44
CA PHE A 413 -7.30 -7.92 -21.65
C PHE A 413 -6.43 -7.50 -20.45
N THR A 414 -6.98 -7.56 -19.24
CA THR A 414 -6.28 -7.18 -18.01
C THR A 414 -5.07 -8.07 -17.75
N SER A 415 -5.17 -9.40 -17.95
CA SER A 415 -4.00 -10.30 -17.88
C SER A 415 -2.91 -9.92 -18.88
N SER A 416 -3.27 -9.51 -20.10
CA SER A 416 -2.29 -8.99 -21.08
C SER A 416 -1.59 -7.73 -20.60
N ARG A 417 -2.30 -6.84 -19.91
CA ARG A 417 -1.73 -5.61 -19.36
C ARG A 417 -0.82 -5.91 -18.17
N ILE A 418 -1.21 -6.82 -17.26
CA ILE A 418 -0.38 -7.28 -16.15
C ILE A 418 0.95 -7.82 -16.66
N ASN A 419 0.92 -8.72 -17.66
CA ASN A 419 2.13 -9.28 -18.25
C ASN A 419 3.00 -8.20 -18.90
N ALA A 420 2.41 -7.27 -19.64
CA ALA A 420 3.16 -6.17 -20.26
C ALA A 420 3.80 -5.24 -19.23
N LEU A 421 3.11 -4.98 -18.12
CA LEU A 421 3.54 -4.02 -17.11
C LEU A 421 4.54 -4.60 -16.13
N TYR A 422 4.37 -5.85 -15.68
CA TYR A 422 5.02 -6.37 -14.47
C TYR A 422 5.78 -7.68 -14.65
N ALA A 423 5.62 -8.39 -15.77
CA ALA A 423 6.38 -9.61 -15.99
C ALA A 423 7.89 -9.34 -15.87
N PRO A 424 8.68 -10.29 -15.34
CA PRO A 424 10.12 -10.15 -15.23
C PRO A 424 10.74 -9.81 -16.59
N SER A 425 11.69 -8.86 -16.60
CA SER A 425 12.51 -8.62 -17.79
C SER A 425 13.21 -9.92 -18.18
N GLN A 426 13.40 -10.17 -19.47
CA GLN A 426 14.03 -11.41 -19.92
C GLN A 426 15.53 -11.20 -20.13
N THR A 427 16.31 -11.04 -19.05
CA THR A 427 17.78 -11.11 -19.17
C THR A 427 18.20 -12.47 -19.74
N ALA A 428 19.43 -12.57 -20.26
CA ALA A 428 19.90 -13.84 -20.82
C ALA A 428 19.88 -14.99 -19.77
N ALA A 429 20.14 -14.69 -18.49
CA ALA A 429 20.05 -15.66 -17.41
C ALA A 429 18.59 -16.08 -17.15
N GLN A 430 17.65 -15.13 -17.11
CA GLN A 430 16.23 -15.40 -16.93
C GLN A 430 15.61 -16.15 -18.13
N LYS A 431 16.06 -15.87 -19.36
CA LYS A 431 15.66 -16.65 -20.55
C LYS A 431 16.14 -18.08 -20.49
N ARG A 432 17.38 -18.31 -20.03
CA ARG A 432 17.93 -19.66 -19.86
C ARG A 432 17.16 -20.44 -18.79
N SER A 433 16.82 -19.81 -17.66
CA SER A 433 16.11 -20.49 -16.58
C SER A 433 14.68 -20.90 -16.94
N LEU A 434 13.99 -20.17 -17.82
CA LEU A 434 12.67 -20.56 -18.34
C LEU A 434 12.71 -21.81 -19.25
N GLY A 435 13.86 -22.11 -19.84
CA GLY A 435 14.05 -23.24 -20.75
C GLY A 435 13.07 -23.28 -21.94
N THR A 436 13.03 -24.41 -22.64
CA THR A 436 12.12 -24.63 -23.78
C THR A 436 10.67 -24.89 -23.35
N LYS A 437 10.46 -25.31 -22.10
CA LYS A 437 9.13 -25.57 -21.51
C LYS A 437 8.43 -24.31 -21.00
N ARG A 438 9.11 -23.15 -21.01
CA ARG A 438 8.65 -21.89 -20.39
C ARG A 438 8.25 -22.09 -18.93
N SER A 439 9.05 -22.84 -18.20
CA SER A 439 8.87 -23.10 -16.78
C SER A 439 10.16 -22.84 -16.04
N ARG A 440 10.08 -22.25 -14.85
CA ARG A 440 11.23 -22.14 -13.95
C ARG A 440 10.78 -22.36 -12.50
N ARG A 441 11.72 -22.81 -11.68
CA ARG A 441 11.52 -22.90 -10.23
C ARG A 441 11.55 -21.51 -9.61
N GLU A 442 10.46 -21.12 -8.96
CA GLU A 442 10.40 -19.90 -8.16
C GLU A 442 10.69 -20.19 -6.69
N TRP A 443 11.49 -19.34 -6.07
CA TRP A 443 11.86 -19.41 -4.66
C TRP A 443 11.24 -18.25 -3.88
N VAL A 444 10.66 -18.54 -2.72
CA VAL A 444 9.95 -17.58 -1.90
C VAL A 444 10.44 -17.69 -0.45
N CYS A 445 10.88 -16.57 0.10
CA CYS A 445 11.01 -16.37 1.54
C CYS A 445 9.66 -15.91 2.06
N HIS A 446 9.04 -16.67 2.96
CA HIS A 446 7.75 -16.36 3.55
C HIS A 446 7.89 -16.14 5.05
N VAL A 447 7.12 -15.19 5.56
CA VAL A 447 7.24 -14.69 6.92
C VAL A 447 5.87 -14.63 7.59
N THR A 448 5.79 -15.07 8.84
CA THR A 448 4.62 -14.83 9.70
C THR A 448 5.06 -14.42 11.10
N PHE A 449 4.32 -13.51 11.72
CA PHE A 449 4.49 -13.12 13.12
C PHE A 449 3.23 -12.41 13.65
N ASP A 450 3.10 -12.35 14.97
CA ASP A 450 2.10 -11.54 15.64
C ASP A 450 2.50 -10.06 15.54
N ALA A 451 1.70 -9.29 14.81
CA ALA A 451 1.95 -7.87 14.57
C ALA A 451 2.17 -7.08 15.88
N THR A 452 1.57 -7.51 16.98
CA THR A 452 1.62 -6.79 18.26
C THR A 452 2.94 -6.95 19.04
N GLU A 453 3.86 -7.84 18.61
CA GLU A 453 5.17 -7.99 19.25
C GLU A 453 6.12 -6.81 18.99
N ILE A 454 5.85 -6.02 17.94
CA ILE A 454 6.67 -4.86 17.57
C ILE A 454 5.82 -3.61 17.68
N GLU A 455 6.24 -2.67 18.52
CA GLU A 455 5.58 -1.37 18.63
C GLU A 455 5.85 -0.52 17.39
N GLY A 456 4.79 -0.16 16.66
CA GLY A 456 4.86 0.63 15.44
C GLY A 456 5.19 -0.20 14.20
N SER A 457 5.29 0.49 13.06
CA SER A 457 5.60 -0.17 11.79
C SER A 457 6.99 -0.80 11.79
N ALA A 458 7.11 -1.93 11.11
CA ALA A 458 8.35 -2.71 11.04
C ALA A 458 8.47 -3.44 9.71
N GLU A 459 9.70 -3.72 9.31
CA GLU A 459 10.04 -4.53 8.14
C GLU A 459 10.81 -5.78 8.57
N VAL A 460 10.48 -6.93 8.00
CA VAL A 460 11.39 -8.08 8.00
C VAL A 460 12.14 -8.04 6.68
N GLN A 461 13.41 -7.66 6.74
CA GLN A 461 14.28 -7.47 5.58
C GLN A 461 15.13 -8.71 5.35
N VAL A 462 15.25 -9.13 4.10
CA VAL A 462 15.96 -10.33 3.65
C VAL A 462 17.22 -9.93 2.89
N TYR A 463 18.33 -10.63 3.16
CA TYR A 463 19.65 -10.35 2.60
C TYR A 463 20.37 -11.64 2.19
N PHE A 464 21.33 -11.50 1.28
CA PHE A 464 22.37 -12.49 1.01
C PHE A 464 23.75 -11.95 1.44
N ASP A 465 24.36 -12.58 2.46
CA ASP A 465 25.75 -12.32 2.85
C ASP A 465 26.67 -12.69 1.68
N ASN A 466 27.33 -11.70 1.08
CA ASN A 466 28.19 -11.91 -0.08
C ASN A 466 29.63 -11.49 0.23
N LYS A 467 30.35 -12.38 0.90
CA LYS A 467 31.79 -12.21 1.14
C LYS A 467 32.62 -12.29 -0.15
N ASP A 468 32.06 -12.89 -1.20
CA ASP A 468 32.71 -13.17 -2.49
C ASP A 468 32.27 -12.22 -3.61
N ALA A 469 31.35 -11.28 -3.33
CA ALA A 469 31.01 -10.23 -4.26
C ALA A 469 32.30 -9.48 -4.57
N LYS A 470 32.67 -9.39 -5.85
CA LYS A 470 33.54 -8.30 -6.27
C LYS A 470 32.89 -7.05 -5.68
N LYS A 471 33.62 -6.33 -4.83
CA LYS A 471 33.31 -4.94 -4.51
C LYS A 471 33.37 -4.19 -5.83
N GLU A 472 32.34 -4.33 -6.66
CA GLU A 472 31.99 -3.28 -7.58
C GLU A 472 31.77 -2.11 -6.62
N PRO A 473 32.56 -1.02 -6.74
CA PRO A 473 32.16 0.19 -6.05
C PRO A 473 30.70 0.39 -6.41
N VAL A 474 29.86 0.80 -5.45
CA VAL A 474 28.60 1.43 -5.81
C VAL A 474 29.02 2.49 -6.80
N LYS A 475 28.89 2.21 -8.11
CA LYS A 475 29.15 3.18 -9.15
C LYS A 475 28.18 4.26 -8.76
N GLU A 476 28.72 5.38 -8.31
CA GLU A 476 28.03 6.62 -8.06
C GLU A 476 26.92 6.70 -9.10
N GLN A 477 25.72 6.29 -8.68
CA GLN A 477 24.68 5.90 -9.60
C GLN A 477 24.25 7.22 -10.17
N ALA A 478 24.67 7.47 -11.42
CA ALA A 478 24.85 8.77 -12.03
C ALA A 478 23.90 9.81 -11.42
N HIS A 479 24.50 10.82 -10.78
CA HIS A 479 23.84 12.05 -10.39
C HIS A 479 22.96 12.55 -11.54
N TYR A 480 21.69 12.16 -11.55
CA TYR A 480 20.66 12.85 -12.29
C TYR A 480 20.37 14.16 -11.55
N GLY A 481 21.26 15.13 -11.76
CA GLY A 481 20.94 16.55 -11.87
C GLY A 481 20.08 17.25 -10.82
N TYR A 482 19.89 16.73 -9.60
CA TYR A 482 19.31 17.50 -8.51
C TYR A 482 20.41 18.01 -7.59
N GLY A 483 20.82 19.25 -7.87
CA GLY A 483 21.86 19.96 -7.16
C GLY A 483 21.52 20.19 -5.68
N ASN A 484 22.56 19.99 -4.88
CA ASN A 484 22.81 20.67 -3.61
C ASN A 484 21.92 20.30 -2.41
N SER A 485 22.27 19.19 -1.75
CA SER A 485 22.46 19.27 -0.30
C SER A 485 23.47 18.21 0.13
N THR A 486 24.53 18.67 0.79
CA THR A 486 25.45 17.91 1.64
C THR A 486 24.74 16.75 2.34
N MET A 487 24.88 15.54 1.80
CA MET A 487 24.65 14.31 2.56
C MET A 487 25.75 14.25 3.61
N THR A 488 25.47 14.75 4.81
CA THR A 488 26.22 14.26 5.96
C THR A 488 25.92 12.77 6.09
N ASN A 489 26.95 12.00 6.38
CA ASN A 489 26.97 10.56 6.66
C ASN A 489 26.07 10.12 7.85
N ALA A 490 24.89 10.72 8.02
CA ALA A 490 23.87 10.28 8.94
C ALA A 490 23.11 9.09 8.34
N THR A 491 23.83 7.97 8.30
CA THR A 491 23.33 6.63 8.61
C THR A 491 22.07 6.19 7.85
N LEU A 492 22.27 5.69 6.64
CA LEU A 492 21.66 4.39 6.32
C LEU A 492 22.13 3.41 7.42
N PRO A 493 21.25 2.70 8.11
CA PRO A 493 21.64 1.88 9.26
C PRO A 493 22.46 0.72 8.76
N ALA A 494 23.79 0.75 8.95
CA ALA A 494 24.71 -0.37 8.73
C ALA A 494 24.36 -1.34 7.57
N VAL A 495 23.81 -0.83 6.46
CA VAL A 495 23.31 -1.64 5.34
C VAL A 495 24.49 -2.28 4.60
N ASP A 496 25.70 -1.79 4.88
CA ASP A 496 26.99 -2.31 4.46
C ASP A 496 27.47 -3.53 5.27
N ALA A 497 26.89 -3.82 6.45
CA ALA A 497 27.30 -4.94 7.30
C ALA A 497 26.61 -6.28 6.96
N HIS A 498 25.45 -6.27 6.27
CA HIS A 498 24.58 -7.46 6.13
C HIS A 498 24.56 -8.12 4.73
N GLY A 499 25.32 -7.60 3.75
CA GLY A 499 25.37 -8.17 2.40
C GLY A 499 24.33 -7.57 1.44
N HIS A 500 24.01 -8.29 0.36
CA HIS A 500 23.13 -7.83 -0.71
C HIS A 500 21.66 -7.85 -0.25
N TYR A 501 21.03 -6.68 -0.15
CA TYR A 501 19.59 -6.54 0.12
C TYR A 501 18.77 -7.22 -1.00
N VAL A 502 17.80 -8.05 -0.60
CA VAL A 502 16.92 -8.78 -1.52
C VAL A 502 15.54 -8.14 -1.58
N GLY A 503 14.94 -7.87 -0.44
CA GLY A 503 13.57 -7.40 -0.32
C GLY A 503 13.07 -7.44 1.12
N ALA A 504 11.85 -7.00 1.35
CA ALA A 504 11.22 -7.01 2.67
C ALA A 504 9.72 -7.28 2.58
N CYS A 505 9.15 -7.59 3.74
CA CYS A 505 7.73 -7.46 4.03
C CYS A 505 7.53 -6.56 5.26
N ALA A 506 6.42 -5.82 5.33
CA ALA A 506 6.20 -4.85 6.40
C ALA A 506 4.87 -5.05 7.14
N SER A 507 4.88 -4.74 8.43
CA SER A 507 3.68 -4.46 9.22
C SER A 507 3.50 -2.96 9.33
N PHE A 508 2.29 -2.46 9.07
CA PHE A 508 1.96 -1.04 9.17
C PHE A 508 1.12 -0.76 10.41
N GLN A 509 1.71 -0.07 11.38
CA GLN A 509 1.14 0.10 12.72
C GLN A 509 1.57 1.43 13.35
N ASP A 510 0.81 1.88 14.34
CA ASP A 510 1.15 3.04 15.15
C ASP A 510 2.02 2.65 16.35
N ALA A 511 2.95 3.52 16.74
CA ALA A 511 3.94 3.23 17.78
C ALA A 511 3.37 3.08 19.21
N THR A 512 2.18 3.61 19.49
CA THR A 512 1.66 3.75 20.86
C THR A 512 0.31 3.12 21.10
N THR A 513 -0.19 2.29 20.18
CA THR A 513 -1.62 1.99 20.19
C THR A 513 -1.96 0.51 20.11
N LYS A 514 -2.86 0.14 21.03
CA LYS A 514 -3.61 -1.13 21.11
C LYS A 514 -4.62 -1.29 19.95
N HIS A 515 -4.38 -0.66 18.81
CA HIS A 515 -5.28 -0.62 17.65
C HIS A 515 -5.29 -1.95 16.89
N MET A 516 -4.24 -2.74 17.02
CA MET A 516 -4.15 -4.04 16.36
C MET A 516 -4.57 -5.10 17.35
N MET A 517 -5.50 -5.96 16.93
CA MET A 517 -5.73 -7.18 17.69
C MET A 517 -4.56 -8.13 17.49
N LYS A 518 -4.31 -8.94 18.50
CA LYS A 518 -3.37 -10.05 18.44
C LYS A 518 -3.72 -10.94 17.24
N MET A 519 -2.96 -10.83 16.16
CA MET A 519 -3.21 -11.55 14.91
C MET A 519 -1.89 -11.82 14.21
N ASP A 520 -1.75 -13.05 13.71
CA ASP A 520 -0.64 -13.42 12.86
C ASP A 520 -0.83 -12.76 11.48
N ILE A 521 0.16 -11.96 11.09
CA ILE A 521 0.24 -11.38 9.76
C ILE A 521 1.29 -12.11 8.93
N THR A 522 1.15 -12.01 7.60
CA THR A 522 2.01 -12.70 6.64
C THR A 522 2.66 -11.72 5.65
N GLY A 523 3.79 -12.15 5.09
CA GLY A 523 4.51 -11.46 4.03
C GLY A 523 5.37 -12.44 3.23
N ALA A 524 5.73 -12.07 1.99
CA ALA A 524 6.61 -12.88 1.16
C ALA A 524 7.56 -12.04 0.28
N VAL A 525 8.78 -12.56 0.11
CA VAL A 525 9.84 -12.01 -0.74
C VAL A 525 10.25 -13.07 -1.77
N PHE A 526 10.10 -12.75 -3.06
CA PHE A 526 10.48 -13.64 -4.15
C PHE A 526 11.99 -13.54 -4.40
N LEU A 527 12.68 -14.67 -4.31
CA LEU A 527 14.15 -14.74 -4.25
C LEU A 527 14.80 -15.03 -5.60
N SER A 528 14.07 -15.58 -6.57
CA SER A 528 14.64 -16.21 -7.76
C SER A 528 15.54 -15.29 -8.58
N ASP A 529 15.09 -14.07 -8.87
CA ASP A 529 15.90 -13.13 -9.65
C ASP A 529 17.11 -12.64 -8.85
N ALA A 530 16.94 -12.39 -7.54
CA ALA A 530 18.04 -12.03 -6.65
C ALA A 530 19.08 -13.15 -6.49
N LEU A 531 18.67 -14.42 -6.50
CA LEU A 531 19.57 -15.59 -6.46
C LEU A 531 20.47 -15.62 -7.70
N LEU A 532 19.89 -15.41 -8.89
CA LEU A 532 20.64 -15.36 -10.14
C LEU A 532 21.58 -14.14 -10.18
N GLU A 533 21.12 -12.98 -9.72
CA GLU A 533 21.93 -11.75 -9.63
C GLU A 533 23.08 -11.88 -8.63
N ALA A 534 22.87 -12.61 -7.53
CA ALA A 534 23.90 -12.90 -6.53
C ALA A 534 24.86 -14.04 -6.95
N GLY A 535 24.70 -14.59 -8.17
CA GLY A 535 25.63 -15.56 -8.75
C GLY A 535 25.32 -17.02 -8.43
N CYS A 536 24.11 -17.35 -7.96
CA CYS A 536 23.67 -18.74 -7.89
C CYS A 536 23.62 -19.35 -9.30
N GLU A 537 24.22 -20.52 -9.47
CA GLU A 537 24.44 -21.13 -10.79
C GLU A 537 23.14 -21.40 -11.57
N SER A 538 22.09 -21.80 -10.85
CA SER A 538 20.76 -22.05 -11.40
C SER A 538 19.70 -21.92 -10.29
N LEU A 539 18.43 -22.07 -10.65
CA LEU A 539 17.32 -22.12 -9.69
C LEU A 539 17.02 -23.54 -9.18
N ASP A 540 17.80 -24.55 -9.56
CA ASP A 540 17.64 -25.92 -9.06
C ASP A 540 18.01 -26.01 -7.58
N ALA A 541 17.29 -26.84 -6.83
CA ALA A 541 17.51 -27.02 -5.38
C ALA A 541 18.95 -27.39 -5.04
N GLN A 542 19.63 -28.18 -5.88
CA GLN A 542 21.04 -28.56 -5.71
C GLN A 542 22.01 -27.37 -5.67
N HIS A 543 21.66 -26.24 -6.29
CA HIS A 543 22.47 -25.02 -6.30
C HIS A 543 21.94 -23.98 -5.30
N VAL A 544 20.62 -23.85 -5.17
CA VAL A 544 20.00 -22.83 -4.31
C VAL A 544 20.08 -23.18 -2.83
N VAL A 545 19.86 -24.44 -2.44
CA VAL A 545 19.87 -24.82 -1.01
C VAL A 545 21.24 -24.59 -0.37
N PRO A 546 22.38 -25.03 -0.95
CA PRO A 546 23.69 -24.72 -0.40
C PRO A 546 23.98 -23.21 -0.38
N PHE A 547 23.56 -22.47 -1.41
CA PHE A 547 23.71 -21.02 -1.45
C PHE A 547 22.97 -20.34 -0.29
N LEU A 548 21.69 -20.67 -0.09
CA LEU A 548 20.88 -20.07 0.98
C LEU A 548 21.38 -20.46 2.37
N LYS A 549 21.79 -21.71 2.59
CA LYS A 549 22.41 -22.15 3.86
C LYS A 549 23.66 -21.33 4.22
N LYS A 550 24.45 -20.94 3.22
CA LYS A 550 25.65 -20.12 3.41
C LYS A 550 25.31 -18.63 3.59
N ASN A 551 24.39 -18.10 2.79
CA ASN A 551 24.27 -16.66 2.56
C ASN A 551 22.97 -16.03 3.11
N LEU A 552 21.90 -16.76 3.36
CA LEU A 552 20.62 -16.18 3.78
C LEU A 552 20.74 -15.50 5.16
N LYS A 553 20.30 -14.25 5.24
CA LYS A 553 20.13 -13.47 6.48
C LYS A 553 18.79 -12.76 6.46
N TYR A 554 18.24 -12.54 7.65
CA TYR A 554 17.08 -11.67 7.84
C TYR A 554 17.20 -10.90 9.15
N VAL A 555 16.66 -9.68 9.13
CA VAL A 555 16.63 -8.76 10.28
C VAL A 555 15.25 -8.12 10.38
N VAL A 556 14.88 -7.70 11.58
CA VAL A 556 13.65 -6.95 11.83
C VAL A 556 14.03 -5.49 12.04
N MET A 557 13.47 -4.59 11.23
CA MET A 557 13.75 -3.15 11.28
C MET A 557 12.48 -2.39 11.64
N LYS A 558 12.41 -1.85 12.86
CA LYS A 558 11.37 -0.88 13.24
C LYS A 558 11.56 0.39 12.43
N GLY A 559 10.45 0.92 11.89
CA GLY A 559 10.42 2.11 11.04
C GLY A 559 11.30 2.05 9.79
N GLY A 560 11.81 0.86 9.44
CA GLY A 560 12.79 0.65 8.37
C GLY A 560 14.25 0.95 8.75
N TYR A 561 14.54 1.39 9.99
CA TYR A 561 15.87 1.86 10.39
C TYR A 561 16.44 1.27 11.68
N GLU A 562 15.61 1.00 12.67
CA GLU A 562 16.06 0.52 13.98
C GLU A 562 15.97 -1.00 14.05
N GLU A 563 17.11 -1.69 14.16
CA GLU A 563 17.13 -3.15 14.28
C GLU A 563 16.52 -3.60 15.62
N VAL A 564 15.54 -4.50 15.52
CA VAL A 564 14.94 -5.20 16.66
C VAL A 564 15.57 -6.59 16.74
N PRO A 565 16.21 -6.94 17.87
CA PRO A 565 16.78 -8.28 18.06
C PRO A 565 15.74 -9.37 17.86
N LEU A 566 16.07 -10.40 17.08
CA LEU A 566 15.18 -11.52 16.75
C LEU A 566 14.72 -12.30 18.00
N GLU A 567 15.48 -12.24 19.09
CA GLU A 567 15.10 -12.82 20.38
C GLU A 567 13.84 -12.18 20.96
N LYS A 568 13.56 -10.91 20.64
CA LYS A 568 12.40 -10.16 21.13
C LYS A 568 11.11 -10.41 20.32
N VAL A 569 11.22 -10.85 19.07
CA VAL A 569 10.07 -11.15 18.21
C VAL A 569 9.81 -12.66 18.24
N THR A 570 9.13 -13.12 19.28
CA THR A 570 9.09 -14.55 19.64
C THR A 570 8.25 -15.41 18.71
N THR A 571 7.22 -14.83 18.12
CA THR A 571 6.31 -15.48 17.17
C THR A 571 6.82 -15.48 15.74
N LEU A 572 7.89 -14.75 15.44
CA LEU A 572 8.44 -14.68 14.09
C LEU A 572 8.85 -16.08 13.59
N LYS A 573 8.41 -16.37 12.38
CA LYS A 573 8.78 -17.54 11.59
C LYS A 573 9.14 -17.12 10.18
N VAL A 574 10.34 -17.51 9.75
CA VAL A 574 10.86 -17.26 8.40
C VAL A 574 11.15 -18.59 7.73
N GLY A 575 10.50 -18.88 6.61
CA GLY A 575 10.68 -20.12 5.86
C GLY A 575 11.02 -19.88 4.40
N ILE A 576 11.64 -20.89 3.79
CA ILE A 576 11.96 -20.92 2.36
C ILE A 576 11.15 -22.03 1.70
N SER A 577 10.43 -21.67 0.65
CA SER A 577 9.72 -22.63 -0.20
C SER A 577 10.03 -22.40 -1.67
N SER A 578 9.86 -23.43 -2.48
CA SER A 578 9.97 -23.33 -3.93
C SER A 578 8.81 -24.03 -4.63
N SER A 579 8.49 -23.61 -5.85
CA SER A 579 7.51 -24.28 -6.72
C SER A 579 7.95 -24.17 -8.17
N GLU A 580 7.65 -25.19 -8.97
CA GLU A 580 7.77 -25.09 -10.43
C GLU A 580 6.65 -24.18 -10.96
N VAL A 581 7.02 -23.13 -11.69
CA VAL A 581 6.08 -22.16 -12.23
C VAL A 581 6.10 -22.22 -13.75
N THR A 582 4.92 -22.39 -14.34
CA THR A 582 4.73 -22.34 -15.79
C THR A 582 4.36 -20.91 -16.21
N PHE A 583 5.01 -20.41 -17.25
CA PHE A 583 4.79 -19.08 -17.84
C PHE A 583 4.20 -19.25 -19.24
N PRO A 584 2.85 -19.24 -19.37
CA PRO A 584 2.18 -19.45 -20.65
C PRO A 584 2.71 -18.55 -21.77
N ALA A 585 2.64 -19.04 -23.01
CA ALA A 585 3.03 -18.28 -24.18
C ALA A 585 2.04 -17.18 -24.57
N GLU A 586 0.77 -17.43 -24.31
CA GLU A 586 -0.30 -16.48 -24.49
C GLU A 586 -0.14 -15.32 -23.50
N THR A 587 -0.06 -14.10 -24.03
CA THR A 587 0.07 -12.90 -23.21
C THR A 587 -1.16 -12.64 -22.34
N THR A 588 -2.30 -13.24 -22.66
CA THR A 588 -3.56 -13.16 -21.93
C THR A 588 -3.67 -14.14 -20.76
N LYS A 589 -2.61 -14.92 -20.48
CA LYS A 589 -2.58 -15.89 -19.38
C LYS A 589 -1.48 -15.52 -18.38
N LEU A 590 -1.79 -15.65 -17.10
CA LEU A 590 -0.85 -15.39 -16.00
C LEU A 590 -0.03 -16.64 -15.66
N PRO A 591 1.09 -16.49 -14.92
CA PRO A 591 1.87 -17.63 -14.45
C PRO A 591 1.05 -18.56 -13.56
N ILE A 592 1.37 -19.85 -13.63
CA ILE A 592 0.71 -20.92 -12.87
C ILE A 592 1.74 -21.59 -11.99
N PHE A 593 1.57 -21.46 -10.67
CA PHE A 593 2.37 -22.15 -9.67
C PHE A 593 1.91 -23.61 -9.55
N GLY A 594 2.85 -24.54 -9.53
CA GLY A 594 2.61 -25.92 -9.11
C GLY A 594 2.63 -26.07 -7.59
N ASP A 595 2.69 -27.31 -7.13
CA ASP A 595 2.79 -27.61 -5.70
C ASP A 595 4.07 -27.02 -5.09
N PHE A 596 3.91 -26.40 -3.92
CA PHE A 596 5.04 -25.90 -3.16
C PHE A 596 5.71 -27.00 -2.35
N GLU A 597 7.03 -26.89 -2.24
CA GLU A 597 7.84 -27.63 -1.29
C GLU A 597 8.63 -26.68 -0.38
N THR A 598 8.68 -26.98 0.91
CA THR A 598 9.36 -26.18 1.95
C THR A 598 10.69 -26.80 2.29
N HIS A 599 11.76 -26.01 2.13
CA HIS A 599 13.15 -26.41 2.36
C HIS A 599 13.54 -26.13 3.82
N LEU A 600 13.09 -27.01 4.73
CA LEU A 600 13.31 -26.87 6.17
C LEU A 600 14.80 -26.84 6.53
N ASP A 601 15.63 -27.57 5.78
CA ASP A 601 17.07 -27.64 5.98
C ASP A 601 17.80 -26.30 5.76
N VAL A 602 17.16 -25.34 5.08
CA VAL A 602 17.69 -23.97 4.91
C VAL A 602 17.53 -23.15 6.19
N THR A 603 16.38 -23.24 6.88
CA THR A 603 16.03 -22.32 7.97
C THR A 603 16.00 -22.96 9.35
N GLU A 604 15.90 -24.29 9.49
CA GLU A 604 15.67 -24.95 10.79
C GLU A 604 16.75 -24.66 11.86
N LYS A 605 17.96 -24.30 11.43
CA LYS A 605 19.09 -23.94 12.32
C LYS A 605 19.23 -22.43 12.54
N MET A 606 18.41 -21.61 11.88
CA MET A 606 18.41 -20.16 12.04
C MET A 606 17.46 -19.76 13.17
N LEU A 607 17.82 -18.73 13.94
CA LEU A 607 16.95 -18.18 14.98
C LEU A 607 15.66 -17.62 14.34
N ARG A 608 14.48 -18.08 14.79
CA ARG A 608 13.18 -17.79 14.15
C ARG A 608 12.97 -18.44 12.77
N GLY A 609 13.85 -19.33 12.36
CA GLY A 609 13.66 -20.10 11.14
C GLY A 609 12.52 -21.11 11.28
N PHE A 610 11.92 -21.45 10.14
CA PHE A 610 10.88 -22.46 10.04
C PHE A 610 11.42 -23.85 10.34
N THR A 611 10.67 -24.63 11.11
CA THR A 611 11.01 -26.01 11.50
C THR A 611 9.89 -26.97 11.13
N GLN A 612 10.10 -28.28 11.34
CA GLN A 612 9.09 -29.31 11.10
C GLN A 612 7.76 -29.05 11.86
N ILE A 613 7.82 -28.45 13.04
CA ILE A 613 6.63 -28.13 13.86
C ILE A 613 5.79 -27.03 13.21
N ASP A 614 6.43 -26.16 12.43
CA ASP A 614 5.79 -25.01 11.79
C ASP A 614 5.15 -25.37 10.45
N LEU A 615 5.48 -26.53 9.86
CA LEU A 615 4.97 -26.97 8.55
C LEU A 615 3.43 -26.91 8.41
N PRO A 616 2.61 -27.24 9.43
CA PRO A 616 1.15 -27.09 9.34
C PRO A 616 0.64 -25.65 9.22
N LEU A 617 1.48 -24.62 9.38
CA LEU A 617 1.07 -23.22 9.23
C LEU A 617 0.89 -22.81 7.76
N ILE A 618 1.41 -23.61 6.82
CA ILE A 618 1.53 -23.27 5.41
C ILE A 618 1.14 -24.46 4.53
N ASN A 619 0.47 -24.19 3.41
CA ASN A 619 0.10 -25.23 2.46
C ASN A 619 1.28 -25.54 1.52
N SER A 620 2.16 -26.42 1.98
CA SER A 620 3.35 -26.86 1.27
C SER A 620 3.81 -28.21 1.83
N LYS A 621 4.34 -29.09 0.98
CA LYS A 621 4.95 -30.36 1.41
C LYS A 621 6.40 -30.13 1.86
N PRO A 622 7.00 -30.98 2.70
CA PRO A 622 8.44 -30.86 2.96
C PRO A 622 9.23 -31.23 1.69
N ALA A 623 10.28 -30.45 1.39
CA ALA A 623 11.19 -30.75 0.29
C ALA A 623 12.14 -31.89 0.66
N GLU A 624 12.68 -32.59 -0.34
CA GLU A 624 13.73 -33.57 -0.13
C GLU A 624 15.04 -32.88 0.31
N ILE A 625 15.72 -33.46 1.30
CA ILE A 625 16.98 -32.90 1.81
C ILE A 625 18.06 -33.00 0.72
N VAL A 626 18.58 -31.86 0.30
CA VAL A 626 19.73 -31.79 -0.62
C VAL A 626 20.98 -32.19 0.16
N LYS A 627 21.50 -33.39 -0.11
CA LYS A 627 22.80 -33.85 0.42
C LYS A 627 23.90 -33.02 -0.23
N GLU A 628 24.78 -32.41 0.57
CA GLU A 628 25.97 -31.75 0.05
C GLU A 628 26.83 -32.76 -0.72
N VAL A 629 26.94 -32.57 -2.03
CA VAL A 629 27.96 -33.26 -2.81
C VAL A 629 29.28 -32.59 -2.43
N ILE A 630 30.00 -33.16 -1.46
CA ILE A 630 31.39 -32.81 -1.21
C ILE A 630 32.14 -33.15 -2.49
N GLY A 631 32.50 -32.13 -3.27
CA GLY A 631 33.30 -32.29 -4.47
C GLY A 631 34.64 -32.91 -4.10
N ALA A 632 34.78 -34.20 -4.37
CA ALA A 632 36.08 -34.82 -4.50
C ALA A 632 36.81 -34.11 -5.66
N ILE A 633 37.79 -33.27 -5.33
CA ILE A 633 38.77 -32.82 -6.30
C ILE A 633 39.51 -34.07 -6.76
N GLY A 634 39.18 -34.55 -7.95
CA GLY A 634 39.93 -35.60 -8.62
C GLY A 634 41.34 -35.09 -8.94
N GLY A 635 42.35 -35.72 -8.34
CA GLY A 635 43.74 -35.40 -8.62
C GLY A 635 44.72 -36.22 -7.77
N ILE A 636 45.05 -37.41 -8.26
CA ILE A 636 46.23 -38.24 -7.94
C ILE A 636 46.18 -39.03 -6.62
N ALA A 637 45.76 -40.29 -6.71
CA ALA A 637 46.43 -41.42 -6.05
C ALA A 637 45.94 -42.76 -6.64
N ASP A 638 46.19 -42.98 -7.93
CA ASP A 638 46.38 -44.35 -8.41
C ASP A 638 47.81 -44.74 -8.05
N GLY A 639 47.94 -45.81 -7.26
CA GLY A 639 49.22 -46.45 -6.97
C GLY A 639 49.71 -46.29 -5.54
N LEU A 640 49.17 -47.09 -4.62
CA LEU A 640 49.99 -47.76 -3.60
C LEU A 640 49.17 -48.83 -2.87
N VAL A 641 49.81 -49.99 -2.71
CA VAL A 641 49.42 -51.16 -1.92
C VAL A 641 48.50 -52.17 -2.62
N GLY A 642 48.99 -52.72 -3.73
CA GLY A 642 48.90 -54.15 -3.95
C GLY A 642 50.13 -54.83 -3.34
N GLY A 643 49.89 -55.77 -2.41
CA GLY A 643 50.86 -56.79 -2.01
C GLY A 643 51.55 -56.60 -0.66
N LEU A 644 50.98 -57.20 0.38
CA LEU A 644 51.75 -57.91 1.42
C LEU A 644 50.80 -58.82 2.22
N LEU A 645 50.93 -60.13 1.98
CA LEU A 645 50.82 -61.27 2.91
C LEU A 645 49.54 -61.35 3.78
N GLY A 646 48.71 -62.39 3.69
CA GLY A 646 49.08 -63.79 3.78
C GLY A 646 48.69 -64.34 5.17
N GLY A 647 47.47 -64.91 5.24
CA GLY A 647 46.99 -65.98 6.14
C GLY A 647 47.34 -66.01 7.64
N HIS A 648 46.32 -66.07 8.50
CA HIS A 648 46.01 -67.29 9.28
C HIS A 648 44.65 -67.21 10.00
N LYS A 649 44.09 -68.39 10.22
CA LYS A 649 42.72 -68.75 10.64
C LYS A 649 42.47 -68.72 12.15
N ASP A 650 41.18 -68.95 12.47
CA ASP A 650 40.57 -69.50 13.70
C ASP A 650 40.09 -68.46 14.74
N LYS A 651 38.89 -68.51 15.35
CA LYS A 651 37.80 -69.52 15.45
C LYS A 651 36.53 -68.84 16.04
N ALA A 652 35.36 -69.38 15.66
CA ALA A 652 34.05 -69.55 16.38
C ALA A 652 33.64 -68.56 17.51
N GLN A 653 32.36 -68.20 17.72
CA GLN A 653 31.19 -69.06 17.79
C GLN A 653 29.89 -68.22 17.94
N GLU A 654 28.81 -68.72 17.36
CA GLU A 654 27.44 -68.21 17.35
C GLU A 654 26.64 -68.83 18.51
N VAL A 655 25.91 -68.06 19.33
CA VAL A 655 24.72 -68.53 20.09
C VAL A 655 23.79 -67.35 20.49
N ALA A 656 22.52 -67.44 20.12
CA ALA A 656 21.35 -66.91 20.83
C ALA A 656 20.42 -68.12 21.13
N PRO A 657 19.25 -68.04 21.81
CA PRO A 657 18.62 -66.98 22.65
C PRO A 657 18.07 -67.53 24.01
N ALA A 658 17.40 -66.72 24.85
CA ALA A 658 16.08 -67.02 25.47
C ALA A 658 15.67 -66.14 26.69
N ALA A 659 14.37 -65.85 26.70
CA ALA A 659 13.40 -65.31 27.67
C ALA A 659 13.64 -65.35 29.20
N GLY A 660 13.02 -64.37 29.90
CA GLY A 660 12.65 -64.47 31.32
C GLY A 660 12.17 -63.14 31.96
N GLN A 661 10.85 -62.92 32.03
CA GLN A 661 10.12 -62.09 33.04
C GLN A 661 9.75 -63.01 34.25
N PRO A 662 9.19 -62.58 35.43
CA PRO A 662 8.33 -61.40 35.66
C PRO A 662 8.32 -60.74 37.11
N GLU A 663 7.37 -59.80 37.30
CA GLU A 663 6.64 -59.32 38.53
C GLU A 663 7.35 -58.39 39.56
N THR A 664 6.78 -57.27 40.05
CA THR A 664 5.52 -57.00 40.82
C THR A 664 5.23 -55.46 40.79
N SER A 665 4.04 -54.90 40.49
CA SER A 665 2.72 -54.76 41.17
C SER A 665 2.60 -53.77 42.35
N TYR A 666 1.85 -52.67 42.18
CA TYR A 666 0.90 -52.06 43.15
C TYR A 666 -0.10 -51.15 42.41
N GLY A 667 -1.41 -51.33 42.63
CA GLY A 667 -2.52 -50.40 42.31
C GLY A 667 -3.39 -50.19 43.57
N PRO A 668 -4.71 -49.88 43.53
CA PRO A 668 -5.55 -48.98 42.70
C PRO A 668 -6.49 -48.07 43.57
N VAL A 669 -7.47 -47.33 42.97
CA VAL A 669 -8.90 -47.04 43.36
C VAL A 669 -9.42 -45.82 42.51
N ALA A 670 -10.26 -45.95 41.46
CA ALA A 670 -11.75 -45.83 41.33
C ALA A 670 -12.41 -44.51 41.83
N GLY A 671 -13.37 -43.82 41.17
CA GLY A 671 -14.13 -44.04 39.93
C GLY A 671 -15.22 -42.95 39.65
N ALA A 672 -15.99 -43.18 38.56
CA ALA A 672 -17.31 -42.63 38.13
C ALA A 672 -17.41 -41.13 37.67
N GLY A 673 -18.11 -40.77 36.58
CA GLY A 673 -19.06 -41.49 35.72
C GLY A 673 -19.41 -40.79 34.38
N LYS A 674 -20.15 -41.52 33.53
CA LYS A 674 -20.76 -41.11 32.24
C LYS A 674 -22.11 -40.36 32.46
N PRO A 675 -22.63 -39.62 31.45
CA PRO A 675 -23.64 -40.14 30.50
C PRO A 675 -23.33 -39.73 29.03
N ALA A 676 -23.46 -40.59 28.00
CA ALA A 676 -24.62 -41.14 27.27
C ALA A 676 -24.94 -40.38 25.96
N ASP A 677 -25.24 -41.16 24.92
CA ASP A 677 -25.23 -40.88 23.48
C ASP A 677 -26.31 -39.91 22.96
N THR A 678 -26.08 -39.30 21.78
CA THR A 678 -27.11 -39.12 20.73
C THR A 678 -26.54 -38.66 19.37
N TYR A 679 -26.82 -39.48 18.34
CA TYR A 679 -27.10 -39.19 16.92
C TYR A 679 -26.21 -38.23 16.09
N ALA A 680 -25.51 -38.81 15.11
CA ALA A 680 -25.01 -38.15 13.91
C ALA A 680 -25.75 -38.67 12.66
N PRO A 681 -26.20 -37.81 11.71
CA PRO A 681 -26.71 -38.28 10.42
C PRO A 681 -25.59 -38.40 9.38
N LYS A 682 -25.74 -39.44 8.55
CA LYS A 682 -24.86 -39.91 7.46
C LYS A 682 -25.15 -39.10 6.18
N PRO A 683 -24.15 -38.75 5.34
CA PRO A 683 -24.42 -38.12 4.05
C PRO A 683 -24.77 -39.18 2.98
N GLU A 684 -25.94 -39.01 2.33
CA GLU A 684 -26.35 -39.77 1.14
C GLU A 684 -25.78 -39.16 -0.15
N ALA A 685 -25.39 -40.03 -1.08
CA ALA A 685 -24.89 -39.71 -2.41
C ALA A 685 -26.02 -39.24 -3.36
N PRO A 686 -25.75 -38.33 -4.31
CA PRO A 686 -26.76 -37.87 -5.26
C PRO A 686 -27.02 -38.92 -6.36
N LYS A 687 -28.31 -39.20 -6.59
CA LYS A 687 -28.82 -40.05 -7.68
C LYS A 687 -28.92 -39.25 -8.98
N GLU A 688 -28.45 -39.87 -10.08
CA GLU A 688 -28.73 -39.46 -11.45
C GLU A 688 -30.23 -39.45 -11.74
N VAL A 689 -30.71 -38.40 -12.42
CA VAL A 689 -32.01 -38.39 -13.09
C VAL A 689 -31.83 -37.83 -14.50
N LYS A 690 -32.03 -38.70 -15.49
CA LYS A 690 -32.28 -38.35 -16.89
C LYS A 690 -33.68 -37.73 -17.03
N ALA A 691 -33.81 -36.67 -17.83
CA ALA A 691 -35.10 -36.27 -18.37
C ALA A 691 -34.93 -35.71 -19.79
N GLU A 692 -35.92 -36.06 -20.61
CA GLU A 692 -35.94 -36.09 -22.07
C GLU A 692 -36.17 -34.73 -22.74
N GLU A 693 -35.72 -34.65 -23.99
CA GLU A 693 -35.86 -33.54 -24.92
C GLU A 693 -37.08 -33.77 -25.83
N LYS A 694 -37.99 -32.78 -25.93
CA LYS A 694 -38.85 -32.58 -27.11
C LYS A 694 -39.40 -31.13 -27.20
N PRO A 695 -39.62 -30.57 -28.43
CA PRO A 695 -39.62 -29.11 -28.63
C PRO A 695 -40.99 -28.48 -29.01
N ALA A 696 -40.96 -27.13 -29.11
CA ALA A 696 -41.83 -26.16 -29.83
C ALA A 696 -42.90 -25.42 -28.98
N PRO A 697 -43.39 -24.21 -29.37
CA PRO A 697 -43.18 -23.46 -30.64
C PRO A 697 -42.81 -21.96 -30.51
N ALA A 698 -42.45 -21.35 -31.64
CA ALA A 698 -42.16 -19.92 -31.82
C ALA A 698 -43.43 -19.03 -31.82
N PRO A 699 -43.26 -17.70 -31.59
CA PRO A 699 -44.05 -16.71 -32.32
C PRO A 699 -43.20 -15.59 -32.97
N SER A 700 -43.87 -14.88 -33.87
CA SER A 700 -43.45 -14.09 -35.03
C SER A 700 -42.79 -12.71 -34.81
N ALA A 701 -41.98 -12.34 -35.80
CA ALA A 701 -41.68 -11.01 -36.41
C ALA A 701 -42.69 -9.86 -36.14
N ALA A 702 -42.41 -8.55 -36.18
CA ALA A 702 -41.34 -7.58 -36.57
C ALA A 702 -41.87 -6.14 -36.15
N PRO A 703 -41.22 -4.95 -36.34
CA PRO A 703 -40.10 -4.62 -37.23
C PRO A 703 -38.98 -3.71 -36.70
N GLU A 704 -37.97 -3.62 -37.57
CA GLU A 704 -36.68 -2.95 -37.51
C GLU A 704 -36.74 -1.41 -37.47
N ALA A 705 -35.76 -0.81 -36.81
CA ALA A 705 -35.21 0.50 -37.18
C ALA A 705 -33.69 0.35 -37.33
N SER A 706 -33.23 0.59 -38.55
CA SER A 706 -31.86 0.47 -39.04
C SER A 706 -30.87 1.41 -38.33
N TYR A 707 -29.75 0.87 -37.84
CA TYR A 707 -28.50 1.62 -37.73
C TYR A 707 -27.39 0.84 -38.44
N GLY A 708 -26.68 1.58 -39.30
CA GLY A 708 -25.79 1.06 -40.33
C GLY A 708 -24.55 0.32 -39.81
N ALA A 709 -23.99 -0.44 -40.74
CA ALA A 709 -22.81 -1.27 -40.61
C ALA A 709 -21.64 -0.61 -39.87
N ALA A 710 -21.04 -1.39 -38.97
CA ALA A 710 -19.72 -1.12 -38.40
C ALA A 710 -18.66 -1.11 -39.51
N PRO A 711 -17.72 -0.14 -39.52
CA PRO A 711 -16.58 -0.20 -40.42
C PRO A 711 -15.59 -1.27 -39.96
N ALA A 712 -15.05 -2.02 -40.94
CA ALA A 712 -14.00 -3.02 -40.76
C ALA A 712 -12.72 -2.43 -40.11
N PRO A 713 -11.94 -3.23 -39.37
CA PRO A 713 -10.76 -2.76 -38.66
C PRO A 713 -9.66 -2.31 -39.64
N VAL A 714 -9.16 -1.09 -39.43
CA VAL A 714 -8.01 -0.52 -40.14
C VAL A 714 -6.74 -1.26 -39.70
N ALA A 715 -5.99 -1.77 -40.67
CA ALA A 715 -4.71 -2.44 -40.48
C ALA A 715 -3.66 -1.51 -39.81
N PRO A 716 -2.72 -2.03 -39.00
CA PRO A 716 -1.74 -1.21 -38.31
C PRO A 716 -0.74 -0.59 -39.31
N ALA A 717 -0.47 0.70 -39.14
CA ALA A 717 0.49 1.46 -39.93
C ALA A 717 1.91 0.88 -39.83
N ALA A 718 2.59 0.80 -40.97
CA ALA A 718 3.98 0.38 -41.09
C ALA A 718 4.94 1.31 -40.32
N PRO A 719 6.09 0.80 -39.83
CA PRO A 719 7.04 1.59 -39.05
C PRO A 719 7.73 2.64 -39.92
N ALA A 720 7.91 3.83 -39.37
CA ALA A 720 8.58 4.97 -40.01
C ALA A 720 10.04 4.64 -40.39
N PRO A 721 10.54 5.16 -41.54
CA PRO A 721 11.91 4.91 -41.97
C PRO A 721 12.93 5.69 -41.13
N LYS A 722 14.12 5.11 -40.96
CA LYS A 722 15.29 5.70 -40.28
C LYS A 722 15.69 7.03 -40.95
N PRO A 723 16.14 8.06 -40.20
CA PRO A 723 16.68 9.27 -40.80
C PRO A 723 18.10 9.03 -41.35
N GLU A 724 18.35 9.50 -42.57
CA GLU A 724 19.66 9.57 -43.22
C GLU A 724 20.57 10.62 -42.56
N GLU A 725 21.87 10.31 -42.50
CA GLU A 725 22.96 11.20 -42.10
C GLU A 725 23.15 12.38 -43.08
N LYS A 726 23.36 13.58 -42.52
CA LYS A 726 24.03 14.71 -43.19
C LYS A 726 24.88 15.51 -42.20
N PRO A 727 25.90 16.26 -42.69
CA PRO A 727 27.28 16.12 -42.22
C PRO A 727 27.70 17.11 -41.12
N ALA A 728 28.82 16.76 -40.49
CA ALA A 728 29.47 17.42 -39.36
C ALA A 728 29.64 18.94 -39.51
N GLU A 729 29.21 19.67 -38.48
CA GLU A 729 29.53 21.07 -38.25
C GLU A 729 30.40 21.18 -36.99
N GLN A 730 31.49 21.94 -37.09
CA GLN A 730 32.63 21.96 -36.19
C GLN A 730 32.33 22.60 -34.82
N SER A 731 32.72 21.91 -33.75
CA SER A 731 32.74 22.45 -32.38
C SER A 731 33.74 23.60 -32.23
N PRO A 732 33.41 24.70 -31.52
CA PRO A 732 34.41 25.64 -31.04
C PRO A 732 35.13 25.09 -29.80
N ALA A 733 36.45 25.32 -29.76
CA ALA A 733 37.40 24.84 -28.76
C ALA A 733 37.16 25.39 -27.34
N PRO A 734 37.59 24.67 -26.27
CA PRO A 734 37.41 25.08 -24.88
C PRO A 734 38.40 26.17 -24.46
N VAL A 735 37.90 27.19 -23.76
CA VAL A 735 38.72 28.24 -23.13
C VAL A 735 39.26 27.74 -21.79
N ALA A 736 40.56 27.92 -21.58
CA ALA A 736 41.34 27.47 -20.43
C ALA A 736 40.98 28.20 -19.10
N PRO A 737 41.16 27.55 -17.93
CA PRO A 737 40.97 28.18 -16.63
C PRO A 737 42.20 29.01 -16.22
N VAL A 738 41.95 30.21 -15.69
CA VAL A 738 42.97 31.07 -15.08
C VAL A 738 43.22 30.64 -13.64
N ALA A 739 44.49 30.54 -13.29
CA ALA A 739 45.02 30.08 -12.01
C ALA A 739 44.96 31.15 -10.91
N GLU A 740 44.79 30.72 -9.66
CA GLU A 740 45.14 31.52 -8.47
C GLU A 740 45.78 30.61 -7.40
N GLN A 741 46.93 31.04 -6.89
CA GLN A 741 47.67 30.55 -5.71
C GLN A 741 48.13 31.80 -4.91
N PRO A 742 48.61 31.71 -3.65
CA PRO A 742 48.07 31.06 -2.45
C PRO A 742 48.04 32.01 -1.20
N ALA A 743 47.68 31.44 -0.03
CA ALA A 743 47.41 32.00 1.32
C ALA A 743 48.44 33.00 1.96
N PRO A 744 48.16 33.67 3.13
CA PRO A 744 48.23 33.00 4.46
C PRO A 744 47.37 33.54 5.66
N SER A 745 47.18 32.63 6.65
CA SER A 745 47.15 32.77 8.14
C SER A 745 46.11 33.60 8.95
N SER A 746 45.37 32.84 9.80
CA SER A 746 44.69 33.04 11.12
C SER A 746 45.18 34.17 12.07
N PRO A 747 44.42 34.65 13.13
CA PRO A 747 43.79 33.81 14.18
C PRO A 747 42.50 34.27 14.94
N VAL A 748 41.84 33.27 15.56
CA VAL A 748 41.16 33.14 16.88
C VAL A 748 40.10 34.19 17.34
N ALA A 749 38.92 33.70 17.76
CA ALA A 749 38.07 34.38 18.76
C ALA A 749 37.16 33.40 19.54
N ASP A 750 36.97 33.75 20.82
CA ASP A 750 36.41 33.02 21.96
C ASP A 750 34.85 32.95 22.06
N LYS A 751 34.41 32.07 22.96
CA LYS A 751 33.06 31.89 23.58
C LYS A 751 32.25 33.18 23.85
N PRO A 752 30.91 33.04 24.02
CA PRO A 752 30.19 33.90 24.96
C PRO A 752 29.36 33.17 26.02
N ALA A 753 29.38 33.76 27.22
CA ALA A 753 28.50 33.50 28.36
C ALA A 753 27.31 34.49 28.39
N ALA A 754 26.28 34.16 29.17
CA ALA A 754 25.04 34.89 29.38
C ALA A 754 25.17 36.34 29.90
N PRO A 755 24.08 37.12 29.89
CA PRO A 755 23.73 37.84 31.12
C PRO A 755 22.23 37.99 31.44
N ALA A 756 21.99 38.37 32.70
CA ALA A 756 20.72 38.64 33.37
C ALA A 756 20.43 40.16 33.51
N ALA A 757 19.12 40.48 33.69
CA ALA A 757 18.44 41.51 34.52
C ALA A 757 19.14 42.89 34.79
N THR A 758 18.53 44.09 34.77
CA THR A 758 17.24 44.68 35.26
C THR A 758 17.30 46.24 35.00
N PRO A 759 16.48 47.19 35.54
CA PRO A 759 15.01 47.43 35.60
C PRO A 759 14.51 48.90 35.30
N CYS A 760 13.17 49.11 35.34
CA CYS A 760 12.35 50.32 35.73
C CYS A 760 12.45 51.66 34.94
N SER A 761 11.42 52.52 34.73
CA SER A 761 10.16 52.81 35.47
C SER A 761 9.12 53.68 34.69
N THR A 762 7.82 53.40 34.91
CA THR A 762 6.58 54.25 35.13
C THR A 762 6.16 55.48 34.27
N GLU A 763 4.89 55.47 33.80
CA GLU A 763 3.71 56.35 34.15
C GLU A 763 2.49 56.00 33.25
N VAL A 764 1.38 55.41 33.72
CA VAL A 764 0.11 55.92 34.30
C VAL A 764 -0.73 56.87 33.41
N ASN A 765 -1.89 56.41 32.92
CA ASN A 765 -3.18 57.07 33.19
C ASN A 765 -4.40 56.15 32.98
N ASN A 766 -5.42 56.35 33.81
CA ASN A 766 -6.59 55.51 34.06
C ASN A 766 -7.87 56.24 33.60
N GLN A 767 -8.88 55.55 33.05
CA GLN A 767 -10.30 55.92 33.21
C GLN A 767 -11.24 54.76 32.85
N SER A 768 -12.29 54.62 33.67
CA SER A 768 -13.24 53.49 33.80
C SER A 768 -14.60 53.85 33.20
N THR A 769 -15.33 52.87 32.63
CA THR A 769 -16.80 52.77 32.79
C THR A 769 -17.30 51.32 32.57
N THR A 770 -18.12 50.85 33.51
CA THR A 770 -18.87 49.59 33.63
C THR A 770 -19.97 49.40 32.58
N ILE A 771 -20.34 48.15 32.21
CA ILE A 771 -21.74 47.67 32.02
C ILE A 771 -21.86 46.14 31.75
N HIS A 772 -22.75 45.53 32.54
CA HIS A 772 -23.60 44.31 32.43
C HIS A 772 -23.11 42.98 31.80
N VAL A 773 -23.08 41.95 32.66
CA VAL A 773 -23.25 40.53 32.29
C VAL A 773 -24.63 40.08 32.75
N THR A 774 -25.47 39.66 31.80
CA THR A 774 -26.82 39.12 32.04
C THR A 774 -26.73 37.62 32.29
N SER A 775 -27.16 37.18 33.47
CA SER A 775 -27.41 35.78 33.81
C SER A 775 -28.82 35.38 33.36
N TYR A 776 -28.94 34.22 32.70
CA TYR A 776 -30.22 33.52 32.55
C TYR A 776 -30.19 32.26 33.40
N THR A 777 -30.99 32.30 34.46
CA THR A 777 -31.39 31.15 35.27
C THR A 777 -32.63 30.55 34.63
N THR A 778 -32.67 29.23 34.42
CA THR A 778 -33.94 28.52 34.26
C THR A 778 -33.89 27.25 35.09
N VAL A 779 -34.97 27.11 35.86
CA VAL A 779 -35.24 26.16 36.93
C VAL A 779 -35.67 24.81 36.33
N CYS A 780 -35.15 23.71 36.87
CA CYS A 780 -35.76 22.37 36.78
C CYS A 780 -36.21 21.94 38.18
N PRO A 781 -37.40 21.34 38.35
CA PRO A 781 -37.88 20.88 39.65
C PRO A 781 -37.45 19.44 39.97
N ASP A 782 -36.96 19.30 41.20
CA ASP A 782 -37.04 18.21 42.19
C ASP A 782 -37.21 16.71 41.83
N ALA A 783 -36.31 15.97 42.50
CA ALA A 783 -36.50 14.74 43.28
C ALA A 783 -36.67 13.38 42.59
N CYS A 784 -35.64 12.53 42.74
CA CYS A 784 -35.75 11.32 43.55
C CYS A 784 -34.36 10.80 43.98
N THR A 785 -34.31 10.42 45.26
CA THR A 785 -33.17 10.02 46.09
C THR A 785 -32.60 8.64 45.78
N GLY A 786 -31.28 8.46 45.89
CA GLY A 786 -30.63 7.15 45.91
C GLY A 786 -29.15 7.24 46.28
N THR A 787 -28.86 7.15 47.57
CA THR A 787 -27.52 7.14 48.17
C THR A 787 -26.78 5.81 47.95
N ALA A 788 -25.53 5.85 47.47
CA ALA A 788 -24.46 4.96 47.90
C ALA A 788 -23.08 5.51 47.49
N THR A 789 -22.22 5.70 48.49
CA THR A 789 -20.82 6.14 48.48
C THR A 789 -19.88 5.36 47.56
N PRO A 790 -18.89 6.00 46.91
CA PRO A 790 -17.71 5.31 46.38
C PRO A 790 -16.54 5.35 47.37
N THR A 791 -16.01 4.17 47.68
CA THR A 791 -14.75 3.97 48.39
C THR A 791 -13.58 4.28 47.45
N VAL A 792 -12.72 5.21 47.87
CA VAL A 792 -11.44 5.53 47.23
C VAL A 792 -10.39 4.53 47.70
N MET A 793 -9.67 3.89 46.77
CA MET A 793 -8.31 3.41 47.01
C MET A 793 -7.41 3.67 45.80
N PRO A 794 -6.15 4.08 46.01
CA PRO A 794 -5.24 4.53 44.97
C PRO A 794 -4.48 3.34 44.35
N VAL A 795 -4.18 3.41 43.05
CA VAL A 795 -3.25 2.47 42.41
C VAL A 795 -2.01 3.24 41.96
N ALA A 796 -0.89 2.69 42.40
CA ALA A 796 0.46 3.16 42.23
C ALA A 796 0.91 3.19 40.77
N GLN A 797 1.82 4.12 40.50
CA GLN A 797 2.58 4.26 39.27
C GLN A 797 3.48 3.03 39.05
N TYR A 798 3.43 2.48 37.84
CA TYR A 798 4.58 1.96 37.09
C TYR A 798 4.38 2.26 35.61
#